data_AF-A0A2E0L4Y1-F1
#
_entry.id   AF-A0A2E0L4Y1-F1
#
_cell.length_a   1.000
_cell.length_b   1.000
_cell.length_c   1.000
_cell.angle_alpha   90.00
_cell.angle_beta   90.00
_cell.angle_gamma   90.00
#
_symmetry.space_group_name_H-M   'P 1'
#
loop_
_entity.id
_entity.type
_entity.pdbx_description
1 polymer ?
#
loop_
_entity_poly.entity_id
_entity_poly.type
_entity_poly.pdbx_seq_one_letter_code
_entity_poly.pdbx_strand_id
1 'polypeptide(L)'
;MKHRTFMLLTLLTLLLASVTSLTAQDATECEDGYNLITHERGATCVPNDVQRVVTLENSMTEAVVTLGVQPVGVADIELYNSLVNIPIELSEDAVDVGSRREPNLEAITALNPDLIIAASFRVTENYDELNAIAPTLAFAGSENLEVMSDFFTSIAHALNREAEAEQILADMNQHFAEATAAIEAADLDNTRFVLSQTWYEDEAFTFRLFTDNAMPVEILTHIGLENAWDAEINPDGFTVVGIETLGEITEANFLFITDPDSAPFYEQSPLWNSLPFVQSGAAYRLNDDLWLFGGPLSAERLVDVVLQALDVEQATVESPVTQTITCEAGFRLFDHEYLAGDPVCIPEDPQRILALEISALETVLLTDKELVGTAGWLHEEIPVILPELAPALEGVADTGYPANLEVALLAAPDLILAVDGDIDLDAAREIAPVVMPKPGLEYSWRESMEFWSEVLGTQALYADMIASYDARIAEFQAALTTDPTISVIGTSSYGAYMWLVDTAPGVVIADAGLTRPESQNLSGEAAVDRYGEQRWISLSEERFDLADADAIFVFTYATTDPETLQTENTAMEAFKSNAVWNTLSAVQAGNVYYVGPHWWRAQTYLLANKVLDDLFTHLTGSSADTAVLFPAAAAACEAGFRPITDMHGEVCVPENPQRIVAHFFASDMIALDLPMVGTNFNNASLVVPSEQLEGVTDIGVEPNVETVLGLDPDLIFVPDFTDAGVVDLLAEIAPTVVIPYGGDPFERLTLFGEITGQPAVAQAWIDAYEAKADARREEVAPLIEPGETATAFIMYGDDQLYIYGHPRLGPIMYDVFGFSQPAAVTELFKDDPGALWKAVSIELLPQYVGDRIFLVQVDNEDAQAATEALIDNPLWQSLPAVQNGNVYYVSGRWAFNDPLTLDWLIDEMAAVLIAGSS
;
A
#
# COMPACT_ATOMS: atom_id res chain seq x y z
N MET A 1 -4.29 48.29 50.21
CA MET A 1 -5.04 47.81 51.38
C MET A 1 -4.79 46.31 51.52
N LYS A 2 -4.21 45.91 52.68
CA LYS A 2 -4.11 44.56 53.31
C LYS A 2 -3.72 43.36 52.40
N HIS A 3 -2.46 42.86 52.38
CA HIS A 3 -1.77 41.94 53.33
C HIS A 3 -2.53 40.63 53.62
N ARG A 4 -1.97 39.42 53.72
CA ARG A 4 -0.68 38.76 53.41
C ARG A 4 -0.77 37.36 54.11
N THR A 5 -0.30 36.27 53.46
CA THR A 5 0.46 35.13 54.06
C THR A 5 -0.21 34.06 54.99
N PHE A 6 -0.23 32.79 54.51
CA PHE A 6 0.21 31.49 55.10
C PHE A 6 -0.15 31.04 56.56
N MET A 7 -0.59 29.75 56.66
CA MET A 7 -0.08 28.65 57.56
C MET A 7 -0.99 28.04 58.68
N LEU A 8 -1.22 26.71 58.54
CA LEU A 8 -1.33 25.57 59.50
C LEU A 8 -2.56 25.28 60.41
N LEU A 9 -3.01 23.99 60.34
CA LEU A 9 -3.36 22.97 61.38
C LEU A 9 -4.02 23.47 62.69
N THR A 10 -5.10 22.93 63.29
CA THR A 10 -5.70 21.58 63.42
C THR A 10 -6.95 21.77 64.31
N LEU A 11 -8.11 21.11 64.06
CA LEU A 11 -8.98 20.58 65.14
C LEU A 11 -10.08 19.63 64.59
N LEU A 12 -9.87 18.32 64.83
CA LEU A 12 -10.88 17.27 65.10
C LEU A 12 -11.93 17.80 66.11
N THR A 13 -13.25 17.52 66.13
CA THR A 13 -14.00 16.25 66.05
C THR A 13 -15.52 16.55 66.08
N LEU A 14 -16.32 15.60 65.57
CA LEU A 14 -17.76 15.31 65.82
C LEU A 14 -18.84 16.22 65.19
N LEU A 15 -19.41 15.75 64.08
CA LEU A 15 -20.84 15.41 64.04
C LEU A 15 -21.03 14.20 63.11
N LEU A 16 -21.17 13.00 63.70
CA LEU A 16 -21.75 11.84 63.04
C LEU A 16 -23.26 12.09 62.85
N ALA A 17 -23.74 11.97 61.62
CA ALA A 17 -25.08 11.47 61.31
C ALA A 17 -25.10 10.98 59.86
N SER A 18 -25.26 9.65 59.73
CA SER A 18 -25.58 8.85 58.53
C SER A 18 -24.64 8.94 57.32
N VAL A 19 -23.49 8.28 57.43
CA VAL A 19 -23.01 7.41 56.35
C VAL A 19 -23.93 6.18 56.40
N THR A 20 -24.95 6.15 55.56
CA THR A 20 -25.69 4.92 55.27
C THR A 20 -24.82 4.13 54.30
N SER A 21 -24.32 2.99 54.78
CA SER A 21 -23.67 1.99 53.94
C SER A 21 -24.62 1.59 52.81
N LEU A 22 -24.29 1.92 51.56
CA LEU A 22 -24.91 1.29 50.40
C LEU A 22 -24.16 0.00 50.06
N THR A 23 -24.08 -0.88 51.06
CA THR A 23 -23.89 -2.32 50.82
C THR A 23 -25.29 -2.91 50.93
N ALA A 24 -26.08 -2.78 49.86
CA ALA A 24 -27.43 -3.33 49.83
C ALA A 24 -27.46 -4.48 48.82
N GLN A 25 -26.91 -5.62 49.24
CA GLN A 25 -26.96 -6.90 48.51
C GLN A 25 -28.38 -7.51 48.52
N ASP A 26 -29.41 -6.70 48.76
CA ASP A 26 -30.84 -7.04 48.91
C ASP A 26 -31.70 -5.75 48.81
N ALA A 27 -31.36 -4.83 47.90
CA ALA A 27 -32.17 -3.62 47.70
C ALA A 27 -33.54 -4.00 47.12
N THR A 28 -34.62 -3.53 47.75
CA THR A 28 -36.01 -3.70 47.23
C THR A 28 -36.51 -2.45 46.50
N GLU A 29 -35.87 -1.30 46.73
CA GLU A 29 -36.07 -0.01 46.06
C GLU A 29 -34.73 0.76 46.05
N CYS A 30 -34.47 1.52 44.99
CA CYS A 30 -33.30 2.42 44.88
C CYS A 30 -33.69 3.88 45.09
N GLU A 31 -32.71 4.74 45.39
CA GLU A 31 -32.91 6.19 45.43
C GLU A 31 -33.10 6.76 44.01
N ASP A 32 -33.75 7.92 43.88
CA ASP A 32 -33.94 8.61 42.59
C ASP A 32 -32.59 8.81 41.88
N GLY A 33 -32.49 8.40 40.62
CA GLY A 33 -31.26 8.44 39.81
C GLY A 33 -30.48 7.12 39.74
N TYR A 34 -31.05 6.03 40.27
CA TYR A 34 -30.51 4.68 40.17
C TYR A 34 -31.59 3.69 39.66
N ASN A 35 -31.17 2.73 38.85
CA ASN A 35 -31.96 1.60 38.38
C ASN A 35 -31.66 0.37 39.24
N LEU A 36 -32.69 -0.34 39.69
CA LEU A 36 -32.54 -1.61 40.43
C LEU A 36 -32.40 -2.76 39.43
N ILE A 37 -31.23 -3.40 39.39
CA ILE A 37 -30.93 -4.53 38.50
C ILE A 37 -30.82 -5.81 39.31
N THR A 38 -31.54 -6.86 38.90
CA THR A 38 -31.48 -8.19 39.54
C THR A 38 -30.48 -9.08 38.81
N HIS A 39 -29.70 -9.85 39.55
CA HIS A 39 -28.67 -10.75 39.02
C HIS A 39 -28.41 -11.90 40.01
N GLU A 40 -27.50 -12.83 39.69
CA GLU A 40 -27.27 -14.09 40.44
C GLU A 40 -26.78 -13.90 41.89
N ARG A 41 -26.43 -12.68 42.28
CA ARG A 41 -25.94 -12.33 43.62
C ARG A 41 -26.88 -11.42 44.40
N GLY A 42 -28.09 -11.17 43.89
CA GLY A 42 -29.11 -10.35 44.53
C GLY A 42 -29.60 -9.23 43.62
N ALA A 43 -29.91 -8.07 44.20
CA ALA A 43 -30.29 -6.88 43.46
C ALA A 43 -29.36 -5.71 43.81
N THR A 44 -28.92 -4.99 42.78
CA THR A 44 -27.92 -3.91 42.89
C THR A 44 -28.48 -2.63 42.28
N CYS A 45 -28.30 -1.50 42.98
CA CYS A 45 -28.66 -0.18 42.47
C CYS A 45 -27.53 0.36 41.59
N VAL A 46 -27.81 0.53 40.30
CA VAL A 46 -26.87 1.03 39.28
C VAL A 46 -27.21 2.48 38.96
N PRO A 47 -26.24 3.42 38.90
CA PRO A 47 -26.51 4.80 38.51
C PRO A 47 -27.17 4.89 37.13
N ASN A 48 -28.09 5.82 36.91
CA ASN A 48 -28.72 5.97 35.57
C ASN A 48 -27.77 6.57 34.51
N ASP A 49 -26.65 7.14 34.93
CA ASP A 49 -25.65 7.76 34.05
C ASP A 49 -24.33 7.00 34.16
N VAL A 50 -24.33 5.74 33.73
CA VAL A 50 -23.12 4.89 33.69
C VAL A 50 -22.24 5.36 32.53
N GLN A 51 -21.01 5.79 32.84
CA GLN A 51 -20.03 6.23 31.83
C GLN A 51 -18.79 5.33 31.81
N ARG A 52 -18.45 4.70 32.93
CA ARG A 52 -17.23 3.90 33.09
C ARG A 52 -17.57 2.46 33.46
N VAL A 53 -17.59 1.59 32.44
CA VAL A 53 -17.91 0.16 32.62
C VAL A 53 -16.63 -0.67 32.63
N VAL A 54 -16.53 -1.63 33.56
CA VAL A 54 -15.51 -2.69 33.53
C VAL A 54 -16.17 -4.04 33.30
N THR A 55 -15.65 -4.83 32.35
CA THR A 55 -16.18 -6.14 31.97
C THR A 55 -15.18 -7.26 32.26
N LEU A 56 -15.65 -8.33 32.92
CA LEU A 56 -14.79 -9.43 33.42
C LEU A 56 -15.06 -10.79 32.75
N GLU A 57 -15.79 -10.79 31.63
CA GLU A 57 -16.08 -11.96 30.79
C GLU A 57 -16.30 -11.50 29.35
N ASN A 58 -15.86 -12.29 28.38
CA ASN A 58 -16.06 -12.06 26.95
C ASN A 58 -17.53 -11.81 26.57
N SER A 59 -18.48 -12.63 27.03
CA SER A 59 -19.90 -12.46 26.68
C SER A 59 -20.48 -11.16 27.24
N MET A 60 -19.96 -10.70 28.37
CA MET A 60 -20.35 -9.41 28.97
C MET A 60 -19.64 -8.25 28.29
N THR A 61 -18.40 -8.43 27.84
CA THR A 61 -17.69 -7.46 26.99
C THR A 61 -18.45 -7.26 25.68
N GLU A 62 -18.78 -8.35 24.98
CA GLU A 62 -19.59 -8.33 23.76
C GLU A 62 -20.92 -7.61 24.01
N ALA A 63 -21.65 -7.96 25.06
CA ALA A 63 -22.93 -7.31 25.38
C ALA A 63 -22.80 -5.78 25.52
N VAL A 64 -21.77 -5.31 26.23
CA VAL A 64 -21.55 -3.88 26.48
C VAL A 64 -21.18 -3.13 25.19
N VAL A 65 -20.28 -3.69 24.37
CA VAL A 65 -19.89 -3.04 23.10
C VAL A 65 -21.00 -3.09 22.07
N THR A 66 -21.77 -4.18 22.02
CA THR A 66 -22.93 -4.33 21.12
C THR A 66 -24.03 -3.32 21.45
N LEU A 67 -24.15 -2.89 22.71
CA LEU A 67 -25.07 -1.83 23.14
C LEU A 67 -24.51 -0.40 22.92
N GLY A 68 -23.40 -0.28 22.18
CA GLY A 68 -22.78 1.00 21.85
C GLY A 68 -22.04 1.65 23.02
N VAL A 69 -21.54 0.87 23.97
CA VAL A 69 -20.77 1.37 25.12
C VAL A 69 -19.36 0.75 25.10
N GLN A 70 -18.33 1.59 25.08
CA GLN A 70 -16.94 1.12 25.17
C GLN A 70 -16.52 0.96 26.65
N PRO A 71 -16.07 -0.24 27.08
CA PRO A 71 -15.61 -0.45 28.45
C PRO A 71 -14.26 0.25 28.69
N VAL A 72 -14.10 0.85 29.88
CA VAL A 72 -12.82 1.46 30.29
C VAL A 72 -11.82 0.43 30.79
N GLY A 73 -12.26 -0.80 31.05
CA GLY A 73 -11.38 -1.92 31.35
C GLY A 73 -12.03 -3.27 31.06
N VAL A 74 -11.23 -4.19 30.54
CA VAL A 74 -11.67 -5.50 30.05
C VAL A 74 -10.71 -6.57 30.54
N ALA A 75 -11.22 -7.72 30.96
CA ALA A 75 -10.38 -8.86 31.34
C ALA A 75 -9.93 -9.65 30.11
N ASP A 76 -8.62 -9.91 29.98
CA ASP A 76 -7.98 -10.62 28.85
C ASP A 76 -8.31 -10.01 27.46
N ILE A 77 -7.87 -8.77 27.17
CA ILE A 77 -8.17 -8.07 25.90
C ILE A 77 -7.63 -8.84 24.68
N GLU A 78 -6.38 -9.30 24.75
CA GLU A 78 -5.74 -10.06 23.67
C GLU A 78 -6.52 -11.34 23.33
N LEU A 79 -7.03 -12.03 24.36
CA LEU A 79 -7.83 -13.23 24.19
C LEU A 79 -9.24 -12.94 23.68
N TYR A 80 -9.82 -11.80 24.06
CA TYR A 80 -11.11 -11.34 23.55
C TYR A 80 -11.01 -11.07 22.05
N ASN A 81 -10.05 -10.25 21.62
CA ASN A 81 -9.86 -9.87 20.22
C ASN A 81 -9.56 -11.07 19.33
N SER A 82 -8.82 -12.07 19.85
CA SER A 82 -8.49 -13.28 19.07
C SER A 82 -9.61 -14.32 18.99
N LEU A 83 -10.56 -14.35 19.94
CA LEU A 83 -11.56 -15.42 20.00
C LEU A 83 -12.99 -14.98 19.67
N VAL A 84 -13.39 -13.74 19.97
CA VAL A 84 -14.78 -13.29 19.84
C VAL A 84 -15.05 -12.74 18.45
N ASN A 85 -14.06 -12.09 17.82
CA ASN A 85 -14.06 -11.59 16.44
C ASN A 85 -15.44 -11.12 15.92
N ILE A 86 -16.01 -10.13 16.59
CA ILE A 86 -17.23 -9.41 16.18
C ILE A 86 -16.84 -8.10 15.49
N PRO A 87 -17.71 -7.49 14.66
CA PRO A 87 -17.39 -6.26 13.91
C PRO A 87 -17.33 -4.99 14.77
N ILE A 88 -17.07 -5.12 16.08
CA ILE A 88 -16.97 -4.02 17.03
C ILE A 88 -15.66 -4.18 17.80
N GLU A 89 -14.70 -3.30 17.50
CA GLU A 89 -13.41 -3.29 18.18
C GLU A 89 -13.51 -2.64 19.57
N LEU A 90 -12.63 -3.10 20.47
CA LEU A 90 -12.43 -2.44 21.75
C LEU A 90 -11.63 -1.16 21.56
N SER A 91 -12.02 -0.10 22.25
CA SER A 91 -11.24 1.15 22.30
C SER A 91 -9.80 0.88 22.74
N GLU A 92 -8.83 1.51 22.06
CA GLU A 92 -7.41 1.46 22.45
C GLU A 92 -7.15 1.98 23.87
N ASP A 93 -8.05 2.81 24.40
CA ASP A 93 -7.99 3.33 25.77
C ASP A 93 -8.49 2.31 26.83
N ALA A 94 -9.06 1.17 26.41
CA ALA A 94 -9.50 0.13 27.32
C ALA A 94 -8.30 -0.52 28.01
N VAL A 95 -8.32 -0.53 29.35
CA VAL A 95 -7.22 -1.11 30.13
C VAL A 95 -7.46 -2.59 30.37
N ASP A 96 -6.46 -3.43 30.07
CA ASP A 96 -6.50 -4.83 30.46
C ASP A 96 -6.46 -4.94 31.99
N VAL A 97 -7.54 -5.46 32.58
CA VAL A 97 -7.70 -5.62 34.03
C VAL A 97 -7.28 -7.01 34.53
N GLY A 98 -6.45 -7.71 33.79
CA GLY A 98 -5.94 -9.04 34.11
C GLY A 98 -6.86 -10.17 33.64
N SER A 99 -6.58 -11.39 34.09
CA SER A 99 -7.27 -12.56 33.55
C SER A 99 -8.71 -12.69 34.02
N ARG A 100 -9.58 -13.30 33.21
CA ARG A 100 -10.96 -13.65 33.58
C ARG A 100 -11.04 -14.56 34.82
N ARG A 101 -9.99 -15.34 35.10
CA ARG A 101 -9.92 -16.23 36.29
C ARG A 101 -9.50 -15.47 37.54
N GLU A 102 -8.63 -14.49 37.40
CA GLU A 102 -8.08 -13.71 38.50
C GLU A 102 -7.95 -12.23 38.06
N PRO A 103 -9.06 -11.46 38.15
CA PRO A 103 -9.04 -10.05 37.80
C PRO A 103 -8.19 -9.22 38.76
N ASN A 104 -7.47 -8.23 38.23
CA ASN A 104 -6.62 -7.33 38.99
C ASN A 104 -7.44 -6.21 39.64
N LEU A 105 -7.80 -6.40 40.91
CA LEU A 105 -8.59 -5.43 41.68
C LEU A 105 -7.94 -4.04 41.81
N GLU A 106 -6.60 -3.96 41.82
CA GLU A 106 -5.90 -2.67 41.86
C GLU A 106 -6.07 -1.90 40.55
N ALA A 107 -5.96 -2.60 39.41
CA ALA A 107 -6.21 -2.02 38.09
C ALA A 107 -7.67 -1.56 37.97
N ILE A 108 -8.63 -2.40 38.37
CA ILE A 108 -10.07 -2.05 38.36
C ILE A 108 -10.33 -0.83 39.25
N THR A 109 -9.73 -0.77 40.44
CA THR A 109 -9.88 0.39 41.34
C THR A 109 -9.32 1.67 40.73
N ALA A 110 -8.17 1.58 40.05
CA ALA A 110 -7.52 2.73 39.41
C ALA A 110 -8.38 3.35 38.29
N LEU A 111 -9.22 2.54 37.66
CA LEU A 111 -10.15 2.99 36.62
C LEU A 111 -11.36 3.74 37.18
N ASN A 112 -11.63 3.70 38.48
CA ASN A 112 -12.79 4.34 39.11
C ASN A 112 -14.10 4.09 38.32
N PRO A 113 -14.52 2.82 38.16
CA PRO A 113 -15.70 2.47 37.38
C PRO A 113 -17.00 2.90 38.06
N ASP A 114 -18.03 3.15 37.24
CA ASP A 114 -19.41 3.37 37.69
C ASP A 114 -20.17 2.04 37.80
N LEU A 115 -19.73 1.03 37.05
CA LEU A 115 -20.33 -0.30 36.98
C LEU A 115 -19.27 -1.37 36.67
N ILE A 116 -19.34 -2.51 37.34
CA ILE A 116 -18.56 -3.72 37.02
C ILE A 116 -19.55 -4.81 36.61
N ILE A 117 -19.26 -5.52 35.52
CA ILE A 117 -20.10 -6.61 35.00
C ILE A 117 -19.26 -7.88 34.88
N ALA A 118 -19.74 -8.97 35.45
CA ALA A 118 -19.00 -10.22 35.54
C ALA A 118 -19.88 -11.46 35.38
N ALA A 119 -19.25 -12.60 35.09
CA ALA A 119 -19.87 -13.90 35.24
C ALA A 119 -19.84 -14.37 36.70
N SER A 120 -21.01 -14.71 37.23
CA SER A 120 -21.25 -15.08 38.62
C SER A 120 -20.36 -16.24 39.06
N PHE A 121 -20.15 -17.25 38.21
CA PHE A 121 -19.30 -18.39 38.53
C PHE A 121 -17.81 -18.01 38.68
N ARG A 122 -17.33 -16.97 37.97
CA ARG A 122 -15.94 -16.50 38.05
C ARG A 122 -15.67 -15.66 39.29
N VAL A 123 -16.67 -14.88 39.72
CA VAL A 123 -16.47 -13.89 40.79
C VAL A 123 -17.02 -14.32 42.15
N THR A 124 -17.30 -15.62 42.36
CA THR A 124 -17.87 -16.11 43.62
C THR A 124 -17.04 -15.71 44.84
N GLU A 125 -15.71 -15.77 44.74
CA GLU A 125 -14.81 -15.56 45.88
C GLU A 125 -14.45 -14.08 46.11
N ASN A 126 -14.53 -13.24 45.08
CA ASN A 126 -14.13 -11.83 45.12
C ASN A 126 -15.29 -10.84 44.84
N TYR A 127 -16.54 -11.31 44.76
CA TYR A 127 -17.72 -10.46 44.51
C TYR A 127 -17.80 -9.27 45.48
N ASP A 128 -17.63 -9.51 46.78
CA ASP A 128 -17.73 -8.45 47.80
C ASP A 128 -16.63 -7.40 47.65
N GLU A 129 -15.45 -7.79 47.15
CA GLU A 129 -14.32 -6.90 46.89
C GLU A 129 -14.57 -6.04 45.65
N LEU A 130 -15.09 -6.64 44.58
CA LEU A 130 -15.52 -5.93 43.37
C LEU A 130 -16.66 -4.95 43.69
N ASN A 131 -17.66 -5.40 44.45
CA ASN A 131 -18.80 -4.58 44.84
C ASN A 131 -18.43 -3.46 45.82
N ALA A 132 -17.26 -3.54 46.47
CA ALA A 132 -16.71 -2.44 47.26
C ALA A 132 -16.02 -1.36 46.39
N ILE A 133 -15.63 -1.69 45.15
CA ILE A 133 -15.06 -0.74 44.19
C ILE A 133 -16.18 0.02 43.47
N ALA A 134 -17.15 -0.68 42.90
CA ALA A 134 -18.31 -0.11 42.20
C ALA A 134 -19.50 -1.10 42.23
N PRO A 135 -20.75 -0.63 41.99
CA PRO A 135 -21.89 -1.52 41.77
C PRO A 135 -21.53 -2.66 40.81
N THR A 136 -21.71 -3.91 41.25
CA THR A 136 -21.28 -5.09 40.49
C THR A 136 -22.46 -5.98 40.13
N LEU A 137 -22.63 -6.22 38.82
CA LEU A 137 -23.62 -7.17 38.29
C LEU A 137 -22.94 -8.49 37.97
N ALA A 138 -23.56 -9.60 38.40
CA ALA A 138 -23.01 -10.94 38.26
C ALA A 138 -24.05 -11.88 37.64
N PHE A 139 -23.86 -12.30 36.40
CA PHE A 139 -24.81 -13.10 35.61
C PHE A 139 -24.36 -14.55 35.42
N ALA A 140 -25.27 -15.47 35.11
CA ALA A 140 -24.96 -16.90 34.95
C ALA A 140 -23.97 -17.19 33.80
N GLY A 141 -23.99 -16.37 32.73
CA GLY A 141 -23.18 -16.54 31.51
C GLY A 141 -24.08 -16.88 30.31
N SER A 142 -23.51 -17.34 29.20
CA SER A 142 -24.24 -17.69 27.96
C SER A 142 -24.50 -19.19 27.83
N GLU A 143 -25.10 -19.80 28.85
CA GLU A 143 -25.30 -21.25 28.91
C GLU A 143 -26.29 -21.74 27.84
N ASN A 144 -27.36 -20.97 27.61
CA ASN A 144 -28.40 -21.20 26.60
C ASN A 144 -28.92 -19.86 26.06
N LEU A 145 -29.72 -19.90 24.99
CA LEU A 145 -30.15 -18.70 24.25
C LEU A 145 -31.05 -17.78 25.09
N GLU A 146 -31.91 -18.35 25.94
CA GLU A 146 -32.79 -17.59 26.83
C GLU A 146 -31.97 -16.85 27.89
N VAL A 147 -31.03 -17.54 28.55
CA VAL A 147 -30.15 -16.94 29.57
C VAL A 147 -29.28 -15.84 28.95
N MET A 148 -28.78 -16.04 27.72
CA MET A 148 -28.04 -15.02 26.99
C MET A 148 -28.87 -13.76 26.77
N SER A 149 -30.09 -13.92 26.23
CA SER A 149 -31.02 -12.82 25.97
C SER A 149 -31.41 -12.09 27.26
N ASP A 150 -31.60 -12.82 28.36
CA ASP A 150 -31.97 -12.27 29.67
C ASP A 150 -30.85 -11.40 30.27
N PHE A 151 -29.60 -11.87 30.27
CA PHE A 151 -28.50 -11.05 30.81
C PHE A 151 -28.20 -9.88 29.88
N PHE A 152 -28.30 -10.04 28.56
CA PHE A 152 -28.13 -8.96 27.59
C PHE A 152 -29.14 -7.83 27.83
N THR A 153 -30.42 -8.18 27.97
CA THR A 153 -31.50 -7.23 28.31
C THR A 153 -31.28 -6.58 29.69
N SER A 154 -30.77 -7.34 30.66
CA SER A 154 -30.46 -6.83 32.00
C SER A 154 -29.29 -5.83 32.00
N ILE A 155 -28.25 -6.08 31.19
CA ILE A 155 -27.15 -5.14 30.95
C ILE A 155 -27.67 -3.89 30.24
N ALA A 156 -28.55 -4.03 29.24
CA ALA A 156 -29.17 -2.91 28.56
C ALA A 156 -29.95 -2.00 29.51
N HIS A 157 -30.74 -2.57 30.42
CA HIS A 157 -31.43 -1.80 31.46
C HIS A 157 -30.45 -1.12 32.44
N ALA A 158 -29.32 -1.75 32.74
CA ALA A 158 -28.27 -1.13 33.56
C ALA A 158 -27.61 0.08 32.85
N LEU A 159 -27.56 0.06 31.52
CA LEU A 159 -26.93 1.09 30.68
C LEU A 159 -27.92 2.11 30.07
N ASN A 160 -29.21 1.96 30.34
CA ASN A 160 -30.31 2.68 29.67
C ASN A 160 -30.20 2.57 28.13
N ARG A 161 -30.17 1.35 27.64
CA ARG A 161 -30.06 0.94 26.22
C ARG A 161 -31.10 -0.11 25.83
N GLU A 162 -32.26 -0.11 26.47
CA GLU A 162 -33.28 -1.14 26.28
C GLU A 162 -33.86 -1.15 24.86
N ALA A 163 -33.95 0.02 24.21
CA ALA A 163 -34.44 0.11 22.84
C ALA A 163 -33.47 -0.51 21.84
N GLU A 164 -32.17 -0.27 22.02
CA GLU A 164 -31.08 -0.86 21.26
C GLU A 164 -31.08 -2.37 21.45
N ALA A 165 -31.21 -2.85 22.69
CA ALA A 165 -31.26 -4.28 22.98
C ALA A 165 -32.47 -4.98 22.34
N GLU A 166 -33.65 -4.36 22.37
CA GLU A 166 -34.85 -4.88 21.70
C GLU A 166 -34.61 -5.02 20.19
N GLN A 167 -33.95 -4.04 19.56
CA GLN A 167 -33.62 -4.07 18.14
C GLN A 167 -32.60 -5.16 17.81
N ILE A 168 -31.47 -5.21 18.54
CA ILE A 168 -30.40 -6.20 18.33
C ILE A 168 -30.93 -7.63 18.47
N LEU A 169 -31.75 -7.89 19.49
CA LEU A 169 -32.36 -9.22 19.64
C LEU A 169 -33.39 -9.51 18.54
N ALA A 170 -34.09 -8.50 18.01
CA ALA A 170 -35.00 -8.68 16.88
C ALA A 170 -34.23 -9.04 15.59
N ASP A 171 -33.10 -8.37 15.35
CA ASP A 171 -32.22 -8.60 14.19
C ASP A 171 -31.62 -10.02 14.24
N MET A 172 -31.09 -10.45 15.40
CA MET A 172 -30.61 -11.81 15.60
C MET A 172 -31.70 -12.86 15.34
N ASN A 173 -32.90 -12.67 15.88
CA ASN A 173 -34.02 -13.61 15.68
C ASN A 173 -34.46 -13.68 14.23
N GLN A 174 -34.40 -12.56 13.53
CA GLN A 174 -34.69 -12.54 12.11
C GLN A 174 -33.60 -13.25 11.31
N HIS A 175 -32.33 -12.99 11.61
CA HIS A 175 -31.22 -13.69 10.97
C HIS A 175 -31.39 -15.21 11.09
N PHE A 176 -31.85 -15.70 12.24
CA PHE A 176 -32.21 -17.10 12.41
C PHE A 176 -33.37 -17.56 11.52
N ALA A 177 -34.40 -16.72 11.35
CA ALA A 177 -35.52 -17.03 10.47
C ALA A 177 -35.10 -17.09 8.98
N GLU A 178 -34.16 -16.25 8.57
CA GLU A 178 -33.59 -16.21 7.22
C GLU A 178 -32.74 -17.44 6.96
N ALA A 179 -31.87 -17.78 7.90
CA ALA A 179 -31.10 -19.02 7.89
C ALA A 179 -32.00 -20.26 7.82
N THR A 180 -33.12 -20.26 8.56
CA THR A 180 -34.13 -21.33 8.47
C THR A 180 -34.67 -21.45 7.05
N ALA A 181 -35.05 -20.33 6.43
CA ALA A 181 -35.57 -20.32 5.06
C ALA A 181 -34.52 -20.76 4.03
N ALA A 182 -33.25 -20.39 4.23
CA ALA A 182 -32.14 -20.80 3.38
C ALA A 182 -31.88 -22.31 3.46
N ILE A 183 -31.86 -22.88 4.68
CA ILE A 183 -31.73 -24.33 4.89
C ILE A 183 -32.91 -25.08 4.25
N GLU A 184 -34.13 -24.60 4.41
CA GLU A 184 -35.31 -25.20 3.76
C GLU A 184 -35.23 -25.14 2.23
N ALA A 185 -34.68 -24.05 1.67
CA ALA A 185 -34.53 -23.86 0.23
C ALA A 185 -33.41 -24.71 -0.38
N ALA A 186 -32.32 -24.94 0.37
CA ALA A 186 -31.18 -25.72 -0.07
C ALA A 186 -31.47 -27.22 -0.23
N ASP A 187 -32.57 -27.73 0.35
CA ASP A 187 -32.98 -29.14 0.30
C ASP A 187 -31.81 -30.09 0.67
N LEU A 188 -31.14 -29.77 1.78
CA LEU A 188 -29.94 -30.48 2.23
C LEU A 188 -30.19 -32.00 2.38
N ASP A 189 -29.28 -32.80 1.82
CA ASP A 189 -29.32 -34.27 1.92
C ASP A 189 -29.24 -34.76 3.39
N ASN A 190 -28.63 -33.97 4.28
CA ASN A 190 -28.52 -34.26 5.71
C ASN A 190 -28.51 -33.00 6.57
N THR A 191 -29.54 -32.80 7.39
CA THR A 191 -29.66 -31.70 8.36
C THR A 191 -29.18 -32.07 9.76
N ARG A 192 -28.74 -33.32 9.97
CA ARG A 192 -28.26 -33.79 11.27
C ARG A 192 -26.83 -33.35 11.49
N PHE A 193 -26.51 -32.84 12.67
CA PHE A 193 -25.16 -32.38 13.01
C PHE A 193 -24.70 -32.88 14.39
N VAL A 194 -23.39 -32.87 14.62
CA VAL A 194 -22.78 -32.90 15.95
C VAL A 194 -21.79 -31.74 15.99
N LEU A 195 -21.94 -30.86 16.98
CA LEU A 195 -21.03 -29.73 17.19
C LEU A 195 -19.98 -30.10 18.25
N SER A 196 -18.71 -29.78 17.96
CA SER A 196 -17.61 -30.03 18.87
C SER A 196 -16.64 -28.86 19.03
N GLN A 197 -16.14 -28.66 20.26
CA GLN A 197 -14.88 -27.97 20.50
C GLN A 197 -13.81 -29.00 20.84
N THR A 198 -12.69 -28.97 20.15
CA THR A 198 -11.71 -30.07 20.15
C THR A 198 -10.29 -29.55 20.25
N TRP A 199 -9.42 -30.26 20.97
CA TRP A 199 -8.00 -29.95 21.10
C TRP A 199 -7.17 -31.22 21.26
N TYR A 200 -5.87 -31.12 20.99
CA TYR A 200 -4.89 -32.18 21.18
C TYR A 200 -3.97 -31.83 22.35
N GLU A 201 -4.03 -32.62 23.42
CA GLU A 201 -3.24 -32.40 24.64
C GLU A 201 -2.80 -33.76 25.21
N ASP A 202 -1.63 -33.82 25.85
CA ASP A 202 -1.11 -35.04 26.50
C ASP A 202 -1.10 -36.29 25.59
N GLU A 203 -0.74 -36.11 24.32
CA GLU A 203 -0.72 -37.16 23.28
C GLU A 203 -2.10 -37.79 22.97
N ALA A 204 -3.20 -37.09 23.29
CA ALA A 204 -4.56 -37.55 23.04
C ALA A 204 -5.49 -36.43 22.52
N PHE A 205 -6.42 -36.82 21.65
CA PHE A 205 -7.50 -35.91 21.23
C PHE A 205 -8.60 -35.87 22.28
N THR A 206 -9.04 -34.66 22.62
CA THR A 206 -10.18 -34.42 23.51
C THR A 206 -11.27 -33.68 22.76
N PHE A 207 -12.50 -34.20 22.81
CA PHE A 207 -13.66 -33.60 22.16
C PHE A 207 -14.70 -33.21 23.21
N ARG A 208 -15.09 -31.94 23.23
CA ARG A 208 -16.35 -31.51 23.85
C ARG A 208 -17.43 -31.63 22.80
N LEU A 209 -18.36 -32.56 22.99
CA LEU A 209 -19.56 -32.70 22.15
C LEU A 209 -20.71 -32.01 22.85
N PHE A 210 -21.29 -30.99 22.20
CA PHE A 210 -22.32 -30.17 22.82
C PHE A 210 -23.67 -30.92 22.90
N THR A 211 -24.36 -30.75 24.03
CA THR A 211 -25.70 -31.32 24.29
C THR A 211 -26.80 -30.32 23.98
N ASP A 212 -28.04 -30.78 23.87
CA ASP A 212 -29.20 -29.97 23.42
C ASP A 212 -29.48 -28.70 24.22
N ASN A 213 -28.98 -28.61 25.45
CA ASN A 213 -29.14 -27.44 26.32
C ASN A 213 -28.05 -26.38 26.16
N ALA A 214 -27.08 -26.58 25.26
CA ALA A 214 -26.03 -25.60 24.99
C ALA A 214 -26.52 -24.56 23.99
N MET A 215 -26.27 -23.28 24.27
CA MET A 215 -26.60 -22.17 23.38
C MET A 215 -26.27 -22.42 21.89
N PRO A 216 -25.06 -22.85 21.48
CA PRO A 216 -24.77 -23.05 20.06
C PRO A 216 -25.59 -24.19 19.45
N VAL A 217 -25.99 -25.20 20.22
CA VAL A 217 -26.86 -26.28 19.74
C VAL A 217 -28.31 -25.81 19.62
N GLU A 218 -28.78 -24.99 20.57
CA GLU A 218 -30.11 -24.37 20.50
C GLU A 218 -30.24 -23.45 19.29
N ILE A 219 -29.21 -22.65 18.97
CA ILE A 219 -29.16 -21.79 17.78
C ILE A 219 -29.28 -22.63 16.51
N LEU A 220 -28.43 -23.65 16.35
CA LEU A 220 -28.45 -24.50 15.16
C LEU A 220 -29.76 -25.31 15.03
N THR A 221 -30.36 -25.67 16.17
CA THR A 221 -31.70 -26.29 16.18
C THR A 221 -32.79 -25.30 15.79
N HIS A 222 -32.65 -24.03 16.16
CA HIS A 222 -33.59 -22.96 15.80
C HIS A 222 -33.65 -22.74 14.29
N ILE A 223 -32.52 -22.85 13.60
CA ILE A 223 -32.43 -22.70 12.13
C ILE A 223 -32.77 -23.97 11.35
N GLY A 224 -33.22 -25.04 12.02
CA GLY A 224 -33.73 -26.25 11.36
C GLY A 224 -32.75 -27.41 11.22
N LEU A 225 -31.55 -27.33 11.84
CA LEU A 225 -30.65 -28.49 11.96
C LEU A 225 -31.05 -29.38 13.15
N GLU A 226 -30.65 -30.64 13.14
CA GLU A 226 -30.98 -31.60 14.21
C GLU A 226 -29.70 -32.12 14.88
N ASN A 227 -29.54 -31.88 16.18
CA ASN A 227 -28.40 -32.45 16.91
C ASN A 227 -28.51 -33.99 16.96
N ALA A 228 -27.46 -34.67 16.52
CA ALA A 228 -27.38 -36.13 16.48
C ALA A 228 -26.66 -36.71 17.71
N TRP A 229 -26.15 -35.87 18.61
CA TRP A 229 -25.49 -36.30 19.83
C TRP A 229 -26.50 -36.53 20.97
N ASP A 230 -27.06 -37.74 21.02
CA ASP A 230 -28.01 -38.17 22.06
C ASP A 230 -27.26 -38.56 23.36
N ALA A 231 -27.00 -37.57 24.21
CA ALA A 231 -26.39 -37.74 25.53
C ALA A 231 -27.29 -37.18 26.64
N GLU A 232 -27.09 -37.65 27.88
CA GLU A 232 -27.77 -37.05 29.03
C GLU A 232 -27.38 -35.57 29.16
N ILE A 233 -28.39 -34.70 29.31
CA ILE A 233 -28.20 -33.25 29.49
C ILE A 233 -27.21 -32.99 30.65
N ASN A 234 -26.08 -32.38 30.30
CA ASN A 234 -25.07 -31.93 31.25
C ASN A 234 -25.32 -30.44 31.58
N PRO A 235 -25.33 -30.03 32.86
CA PRO A 235 -25.33 -28.62 33.24
C PRO A 235 -24.28 -27.75 32.53
N ASP A 236 -23.12 -28.32 32.19
CA ASP A 236 -22.04 -27.60 31.48
C ASP A 236 -22.31 -27.44 29.97
N GLY A 237 -23.35 -28.07 29.42
CA GLY A 237 -23.73 -27.99 28.00
C GLY A 237 -22.92 -28.89 27.05
N PHE A 238 -22.02 -29.72 27.55
CA PHE A 238 -21.26 -30.65 26.70
C PHE A 238 -20.83 -31.93 27.44
N THR A 239 -20.51 -32.97 26.69
CA THR A 239 -19.80 -34.16 27.18
C THR A 239 -18.37 -34.16 26.69
N VAL A 240 -17.41 -34.54 27.55
CA VAL A 240 -16.01 -34.69 27.15
C VAL A 240 -15.73 -36.16 26.81
N VAL A 241 -15.28 -36.43 25.58
CA VAL A 241 -15.02 -37.78 25.07
C VAL A 241 -13.66 -37.87 24.36
N GLY A 242 -13.14 -39.09 24.27
CA GLY A 242 -12.00 -39.41 23.40
C GLY A 242 -12.44 -39.80 21.99
N ILE A 243 -11.49 -39.76 21.05
CA ILE A 243 -11.69 -40.02 19.62
C ILE A 243 -12.38 -41.36 19.31
N GLU A 244 -12.24 -42.38 20.16
CA GLU A 244 -12.86 -43.69 19.98
C GLU A 244 -14.39 -43.63 20.01
N THR A 245 -14.94 -42.67 20.73
CA THR A 245 -16.39 -42.47 20.88
C THR A 245 -17.01 -41.90 19.60
N LEU A 246 -16.23 -41.19 18.78
CA LEU A 246 -16.72 -40.57 17.54
C LEU A 246 -17.14 -41.60 16.49
N GLY A 247 -16.70 -42.85 16.60
CA GLY A 247 -17.13 -43.94 15.71
C GLY A 247 -18.62 -44.30 15.83
N GLU A 248 -19.31 -43.81 16.87
CA GLU A 248 -20.75 -43.96 17.04
C GLU A 248 -21.55 -42.97 16.14
N ILE A 249 -20.90 -41.90 15.67
CA ILE A 249 -21.48 -40.88 14.80
C ILE A 249 -21.36 -41.36 13.35
N THR A 250 -22.49 -41.79 12.78
CA THR A 250 -22.52 -42.45 11.46
C THR A 250 -23.36 -41.73 10.41
N GLU A 251 -24.35 -40.93 10.83
CA GLU A 251 -25.31 -40.24 9.94
C GLU A 251 -25.52 -38.78 10.41
N ALA A 252 -24.43 -38.00 10.49
CA ALA A 252 -24.46 -36.58 10.87
C ALA A 252 -23.25 -35.83 10.29
N ASN A 253 -23.43 -34.54 10.02
CA ASN A 253 -22.36 -33.59 9.77
C ASN A 253 -21.59 -33.36 11.07
N PHE A 254 -20.27 -33.49 11.05
CA PHE A 254 -19.42 -33.23 12.21
C PHE A 254 -18.83 -31.82 12.10
N LEU A 255 -19.43 -30.88 12.82
CA LEU A 255 -19.01 -29.48 12.87
C LEU A 255 -18.04 -29.32 14.03
N PHE A 256 -16.81 -28.83 13.80
CA PHE A 256 -15.84 -28.76 14.88
C PHE A 256 -14.95 -27.52 14.82
N ILE A 257 -14.65 -26.98 16.00
CA ILE A 257 -13.69 -25.89 16.22
C ILE A 257 -12.46 -26.48 16.89
N THR A 258 -11.27 -26.19 16.35
CA THR A 258 -9.99 -26.60 16.93
C THR A 258 -9.08 -25.41 17.13
N ASP A 259 -8.19 -25.46 18.13
CA ASP A 259 -7.11 -24.49 18.20
C ASP A 259 -6.09 -24.73 17.05
N PRO A 260 -5.42 -23.67 16.56
CA PRO A 260 -4.45 -23.77 15.47
C PRO A 260 -3.30 -24.76 15.75
N ASP A 261 -2.86 -24.85 17.00
CA ASP A 261 -1.76 -25.73 17.41
C ASP A 261 -2.16 -27.22 17.30
N SER A 262 -3.44 -27.52 17.51
CA SER A 262 -3.98 -28.88 17.42
C SER A 262 -4.28 -29.30 15.99
N ALA A 263 -4.54 -28.37 15.07
CA ALA A 263 -4.98 -28.64 13.70
C ALA A 263 -4.08 -29.65 12.91
N PRO A 264 -2.74 -29.53 12.92
CA PRO A 264 -1.87 -30.44 12.17
C PRO A 264 -1.94 -31.90 12.63
N PHE A 265 -2.39 -32.15 13.87
CA PHE A 265 -2.44 -33.49 14.44
C PHE A 265 -3.64 -34.30 13.92
N TYR A 266 -4.77 -33.66 13.60
CA TYR A 266 -5.97 -34.35 13.10
C TYR A 266 -5.74 -34.97 11.72
N GLU A 267 -5.14 -34.21 10.81
CA GLU A 267 -4.86 -34.65 9.43
C GLU A 267 -3.92 -35.87 9.38
N GLN A 268 -3.02 -35.95 10.35
CA GLN A 268 -2.06 -37.05 10.47
C GLN A 268 -2.62 -38.27 11.21
N SER A 269 -3.77 -38.16 11.89
CA SER A 269 -4.33 -39.21 12.72
C SER A 269 -5.02 -40.31 11.90
N PRO A 270 -4.52 -41.57 11.91
CA PRO A 270 -5.16 -42.66 11.19
C PRO A 270 -6.55 -43.01 11.73
N LEU A 271 -6.79 -42.74 13.02
CA LEU A 271 -8.07 -43.00 13.66
C LEU A 271 -9.11 -41.96 13.23
N TRP A 272 -8.73 -40.68 13.17
CA TRP A 272 -9.57 -39.60 12.62
C TRP A 272 -9.96 -39.88 11.16
N ASN A 273 -8.97 -40.15 10.32
CA ASN A 273 -9.17 -40.46 8.89
C ASN A 273 -9.99 -41.75 8.64
N SER A 274 -10.20 -42.58 9.67
CA SER A 274 -11.03 -43.78 9.58
C SER A 274 -12.50 -43.56 9.94
N LEU A 275 -12.86 -42.38 10.46
CA LEU A 275 -14.22 -42.09 10.93
C LEU A 275 -15.19 -41.94 9.74
N PRO A 276 -16.45 -42.41 9.88
CA PRO A 276 -17.42 -42.41 8.77
C PRO A 276 -17.69 -41.03 8.16
N PHE A 277 -17.90 -40.01 8.99
CA PHE A 277 -18.16 -38.64 8.54
C PHE A 277 -16.94 -37.97 7.90
N VAL A 278 -15.72 -38.38 8.27
CA VAL A 278 -14.49 -37.91 7.59
C VAL A 278 -14.39 -38.54 6.19
N GLN A 279 -14.68 -39.83 6.07
CA GLN A 279 -14.64 -40.52 4.77
C GLN A 279 -15.72 -40.07 3.79
N SER A 280 -16.87 -39.60 4.29
CA SER A 280 -17.95 -39.07 3.47
C SER A 280 -17.80 -37.59 3.12
N GLY A 281 -16.77 -36.91 3.63
CA GLY A 281 -16.60 -35.46 3.46
C GLY A 281 -17.58 -34.62 4.30
N ALA A 282 -18.18 -35.20 5.33
CA ALA A 282 -19.14 -34.54 6.23
C ALA A 282 -18.48 -34.05 7.53
N ALA A 283 -17.16 -33.83 7.51
CA ALA A 283 -16.40 -33.22 8.61
C ALA A 283 -16.07 -31.77 8.24
N TYR A 284 -16.68 -30.83 8.94
CA TYR A 284 -16.53 -29.40 8.66
C TYR A 284 -15.80 -28.73 9.81
N ARG A 285 -14.59 -28.26 9.51
CA ARG A 285 -13.85 -27.39 10.43
C ARG A 285 -14.46 -26.01 10.34
N LEU A 286 -14.95 -25.50 11.46
CA LEU A 286 -15.41 -24.12 11.59
C LEU A 286 -14.20 -23.22 11.92
N ASN A 287 -14.34 -21.92 11.72
CA ASN A 287 -13.26 -20.96 11.93
C ASN A 287 -12.72 -21.00 13.38
N ASP A 288 -11.40 -20.85 13.53
CA ASP A 288 -10.70 -20.95 14.83
C ASP A 288 -11.00 -19.76 15.77
N ASP A 289 -11.61 -18.69 15.23
CA ASP A 289 -11.98 -17.44 15.91
C ASP A 289 -13.49 -17.36 16.24
N LEU A 290 -14.16 -18.51 16.34
CA LEU A 290 -15.59 -18.59 16.62
C LEU A 290 -15.88 -18.82 18.12
N TRP A 291 -16.37 -17.78 18.80
CA TRP A 291 -16.74 -17.86 20.22
C TRP A 291 -18.16 -18.41 20.44
N LEU A 292 -18.26 -19.70 20.80
CA LEU A 292 -19.54 -20.38 21.05
C LEU A 292 -20.31 -19.93 22.30
N PHE A 293 -19.73 -19.08 23.14
CA PHE A 293 -20.27 -18.66 24.43
C PHE A 293 -20.43 -17.14 24.51
N GLY A 294 -20.70 -16.49 23.38
CA GLY A 294 -20.83 -15.03 23.26
C GLY A 294 -22.24 -14.49 23.50
N GLY A 295 -22.52 -13.35 22.88
CA GLY A 295 -23.80 -12.65 22.85
C GLY A 295 -24.50 -12.73 21.48
N PRO A 296 -25.35 -11.75 21.15
CA PRO A 296 -26.15 -11.79 19.91
C PRO A 296 -25.31 -11.84 18.61
N LEU A 297 -24.22 -11.07 18.52
CA LEU A 297 -23.38 -11.05 17.31
C LEU A 297 -22.58 -12.33 17.14
N SER A 298 -22.08 -12.91 18.23
CA SER A 298 -21.47 -14.26 18.19
C SER A 298 -22.48 -15.33 17.76
N ALA A 299 -23.76 -15.17 18.09
CA ALA A 299 -24.81 -16.10 17.70
C ALA A 299 -25.15 -16.02 16.21
N GLU A 300 -25.21 -14.81 15.64
CA GLU A 300 -25.32 -14.60 14.19
C GLU A 300 -24.11 -15.18 13.44
N ARG A 301 -22.90 -14.87 13.90
CA ARG A 301 -21.67 -15.40 13.29
C ARG A 301 -21.62 -16.93 13.28
N LEU A 302 -22.09 -17.59 14.33
CA LEU A 302 -22.20 -19.06 14.36
C LEU A 302 -23.10 -19.57 13.23
N VAL A 303 -24.22 -18.91 12.97
CA VAL A 303 -25.13 -19.27 11.88
C VAL A 303 -24.45 -19.11 10.53
N ASP A 304 -23.81 -17.97 10.28
CA ASP A 304 -23.12 -17.69 9.03
C ASP A 304 -22.02 -18.73 8.73
N VAL A 305 -21.15 -18.99 9.71
CA VAL A 305 -20.04 -19.94 9.55
C VAL A 305 -20.56 -21.35 9.31
N VAL A 306 -21.67 -21.75 9.93
CA VAL A 306 -22.25 -23.07 9.70
C VAL A 306 -22.94 -23.18 8.35
N LEU A 307 -23.66 -22.15 7.89
CA LEU A 307 -24.27 -22.17 6.55
C LEU A 307 -23.22 -22.18 5.45
N GLN A 308 -22.15 -21.40 5.61
CA GLN A 308 -21.00 -21.44 4.72
C GLN A 308 -20.37 -22.84 4.68
N ALA A 309 -20.16 -23.46 5.85
CA ALA A 309 -19.62 -24.81 5.94
C ALA A 309 -20.52 -25.85 5.25
N LEU A 310 -21.84 -25.67 5.30
CA LEU A 310 -22.82 -26.56 4.68
C LEU A 310 -23.13 -26.22 3.21
N ASP A 311 -22.43 -25.25 2.61
CA ASP A 311 -22.64 -24.78 1.23
C ASP A 311 -24.08 -24.30 0.99
N VAL A 312 -24.69 -23.67 2.00
CA VAL A 312 -26.02 -23.07 1.91
C VAL A 312 -25.87 -21.59 1.59
N GLU A 313 -26.14 -21.23 0.34
CA GLU A 313 -26.29 -19.82 -0.05
C GLU A 313 -27.49 -19.23 0.70
N GLN A 314 -27.23 -18.31 1.63
CA GLN A 314 -28.28 -17.42 2.10
C GLN A 314 -28.69 -16.54 0.91
N ALA A 315 -29.99 -16.49 0.60
CA ALA A 315 -30.50 -15.30 -0.06
C ALA A 315 -30.14 -14.13 0.86
N THR A 316 -29.42 -13.13 0.36
CA THR A 316 -29.22 -11.88 1.08
C THR A 316 -30.60 -11.32 1.40
N VAL A 317 -31.09 -11.59 2.60
CA VAL A 317 -32.34 -11.01 3.06
C VAL A 317 -31.93 -9.65 3.61
N GLU A 318 -32.31 -8.62 2.86
CA GLU A 318 -32.47 -7.28 3.38
C GLU A 318 -33.19 -7.38 4.73
N SER A 319 -32.59 -6.81 5.78
CA SER A 319 -33.24 -6.52 7.04
C SER A 319 -34.71 -6.07 6.81
N PRO A 320 -35.72 -6.49 7.59
CA PRO A 320 -37.14 -6.35 7.29
C PRO A 320 -37.61 -4.94 7.66
N VAL A 321 -36.66 -4.03 7.85
CA VAL A 321 -36.82 -2.63 7.64
C VAL A 321 -36.58 -2.41 6.15
N THR A 322 -37.50 -2.89 5.31
CA THR A 322 -37.87 -2.09 4.14
C THR A 322 -38.57 -0.82 4.65
N GLN A 323 -37.84 0.00 5.42
CA GLN A 323 -37.93 1.42 5.15
C GLN A 323 -37.61 1.49 3.67
N THR A 324 -38.61 1.89 2.89
CA THR A 324 -38.33 2.36 1.56
C THR A 324 -37.38 3.52 1.77
N ILE A 325 -36.06 3.28 1.68
CA ILE A 325 -35.05 4.31 1.88
C ILE A 325 -35.35 5.32 0.79
N THR A 326 -35.99 6.41 1.21
CA THR A 326 -36.42 7.46 0.30
C THR A 326 -35.36 8.52 0.39
N CYS A 327 -34.42 8.49 -0.55
CA CYS A 327 -33.38 9.50 -0.60
C CYS A 327 -33.98 10.90 -0.75
N GLU A 328 -33.35 11.89 -0.14
CA GLU A 328 -33.74 13.28 -0.30
C GLU A 328 -33.59 13.72 -1.77
N ALA A 329 -34.28 14.78 -2.16
CA ALA A 329 -34.18 15.29 -3.53
C ALA A 329 -32.73 15.69 -3.86
N GLY A 330 -32.19 15.18 -4.97
CA GLY A 330 -30.79 15.35 -5.35
C GLY A 330 -29.88 14.20 -4.89
N PHE A 331 -30.43 13.19 -4.22
CA PHE A 331 -29.75 11.95 -3.86
C PHE A 331 -30.47 10.75 -4.52
N ARG A 332 -29.69 9.74 -4.87
CA ARG A 332 -30.17 8.44 -5.36
C ARG A 332 -29.77 7.34 -4.39
N LEU A 333 -30.58 6.30 -4.33
CA LEU A 333 -30.21 5.09 -3.61
C LEU A 333 -29.15 4.36 -4.43
N PHE A 334 -27.99 4.12 -3.83
CA PHE A 334 -26.96 3.26 -4.37
C PHE A 334 -27.03 1.93 -3.64
N ASP A 335 -27.32 0.90 -4.41
CA ASP A 335 -27.45 -0.49 -3.98
C ASP A 335 -26.70 -1.33 -5.00
N HIS A 336 -25.71 -2.09 -4.54
CA HIS A 336 -24.76 -2.79 -5.39
C HIS A 336 -24.27 -4.06 -4.69
N GLU A 337 -24.03 -5.14 -5.44
CA GLU A 337 -23.63 -6.43 -4.86
C GLU A 337 -22.26 -6.39 -4.14
N TYR A 338 -21.39 -5.50 -4.59
CA TYR A 338 -20.09 -5.20 -3.97
C TYR A 338 -20.14 -4.09 -2.91
N LEU A 339 -21.29 -3.50 -2.60
CA LEU A 339 -21.39 -2.53 -1.50
C LEU A 339 -21.25 -3.26 -0.15
N ALA A 340 -20.42 -2.74 0.74
CA ALA A 340 -20.36 -3.20 2.12
C ALA A 340 -21.47 -2.56 2.94
N GLY A 341 -22.35 -3.39 3.51
CA GLY A 341 -23.47 -2.95 4.35
C GLY A 341 -24.74 -2.62 3.55
N ASP A 342 -25.62 -1.83 4.17
CA ASP A 342 -26.93 -1.45 3.61
C ASP A 342 -26.82 -0.47 2.43
N PRO A 343 -27.85 -0.39 1.55
CA PRO A 343 -27.94 0.62 0.51
C PRO A 343 -27.77 2.06 1.03
N VAL A 344 -26.95 2.86 0.35
CA VAL A 344 -26.57 4.22 0.78
C VAL A 344 -27.20 5.26 -0.14
N CYS A 345 -27.79 6.32 0.43
CA CYS A 345 -28.19 7.49 -0.35
C CYS A 345 -26.97 8.34 -0.69
N ILE A 346 -26.56 8.37 -1.96
CA ILE A 346 -25.45 9.18 -2.47
C ILE A 346 -25.99 10.30 -3.39
N PRO A 347 -25.26 11.41 -3.59
CA PRO A 347 -25.69 12.45 -4.52
C PRO A 347 -25.98 11.88 -5.92
N GLU A 348 -27.01 12.40 -6.60
CA GLU A 348 -27.28 12.03 -8.00
C GLU A 348 -26.09 12.36 -8.92
N ASP A 349 -25.37 13.43 -8.60
CA ASP A 349 -24.15 13.87 -9.27
C ASP A 349 -23.15 14.38 -8.23
N PRO A 350 -22.30 13.51 -7.66
CA PRO A 350 -21.31 13.91 -6.66
C PRO A 350 -20.17 14.70 -7.33
N GLN A 351 -19.74 15.81 -6.72
CA GLN A 351 -18.82 16.76 -7.35
C GLN A 351 -17.56 17.03 -6.51
N ARG A 352 -17.61 16.83 -5.19
CA ARG A 352 -16.52 17.11 -4.26
C ARG A 352 -16.16 15.84 -3.50
N ILE A 353 -15.16 15.12 -3.98
CA ILE A 353 -14.91 13.75 -3.56
C ILE A 353 -13.71 13.69 -2.62
N LEU A 354 -13.87 13.01 -1.48
CA LEU A 354 -12.77 12.54 -0.66
C LEU A 354 -12.53 11.07 -1.02
N ALA A 355 -11.41 10.75 -1.66
CA ALA A 355 -11.10 9.38 -2.09
C ALA A 355 -9.89 8.85 -1.30
N LEU A 356 -10.08 7.80 -0.51
CA LEU A 356 -9.07 7.27 0.41
C LEU A 356 -8.39 5.99 -0.08
N GLU A 357 -8.91 5.41 -1.16
CA GLU A 357 -8.39 4.19 -1.80
C GLU A 357 -7.89 4.49 -3.23
N ILE A 358 -6.85 3.78 -3.69
CA ILE A 358 -6.12 4.09 -4.94
C ILE A 358 -7.00 3.99 -6.20
N SER A 359 -7.84 2.97 -6.34
CA SER A 359 -8.70 2.81 -7.51
C SER A 359 -9.86 3.81 -7.51
N ALA A 360 -10.39 4.16 -6.34
CA ALA A 360 -11.33 5.26 -6.17
C ALA A 360 -10.70 6.60 -6.57
N LEU A 361 -9.48 6.86 -6.08
CA LEU A 361 -8.71 8.06 -6.39
C LEU A 361 -8.46 8.21 -7.90
N GLU A 362 -7.94 7.16 -8.56
CA GLU A 362 -7.73 7.18 -10.00
C GLU A 362 -9.04 7.44 -10.75
N THR A 363 -10.13 6.77 -10.36
CA THR A 363 -11.45 7.00 -10.99
C THR A 363 -11.89 8.45 -10.86
N VAL A 364 -11.69 9.09 -9.71
CA VAL A 364 -12.01 10.52 -9.53
C VAL A 364 -11.13 11.39 -10.41
N LEU A 365 -9.82 11.16 -10.42
CA LEU A 365 -8.84 11.95 -11.18
C LEU A 365 -9.02 11.86 -12.70
N LEU A 366 -9.66 10.78 -13.18
CA LEU A 366 -10.04 10.58 -14.57
C LEU A 366 -11.37 11.27 -14.95
N THR A 367 -11.95 12.08 -14.07
CA THR A 367 -13.23 12.75 -14.30
C THR A 367 -13.12 14.26 -14.11
N ASP A 368 -14.20 14.99 -14.36
CA ASP A 368 -14.28 16.44 -14.09
C ASP A 368 -14.66 16.76 -12.63
N LYS A 369 -14.67 15.75 -11.75
CA LYS A 369 -15.01 15.88 -10.33
C LYS A 369 -13.82 16.45 -9.54
N GLU A 370 -14.12 17.28 -8.55
CA GLU A 370 -13.11 17.90 -7.69
C GLU A 370 -12.69 16.90 -6.61
N LEU A 371 -11.42 16.50 -6.63
CA LEU A 371 -10.80 15.77 -5.51
C LEU A 371 -10.48 16.78 -4.39
N VAL A 372 -11.13 16.64 -3.23
CA VAL A 372 -10.99 17.59 -2.11
C VAL A 372 -10.06 17.09 -1.02
N GLY A 373 -9.80 15.79 -0.97
CA GLY A 373 -8.82 15.18 -0.08
C GLY A 373 -8.49 13.75 -0.50
N THR A 374 -7.38 13.23 0.01
CA THR A 374 -6.96 11.83 -0.13
C THR A 374 -6.06 11.40 1.03
N ALA A 375 -5.79 10.10 1.15
CA ALA A 375 -4.94 9.54 2.18
C ALA A 375 -3.46 9.95 2.00
N GLY A 376 -2.72 10.06 3.10
CA GLY A 376 -1.32 10.52 3.08
C GLY A 376 -0.38 9.61 2.28
N TRP A 377 -0.59 8.30 2.35
CA TRP A 377 0.20 7.34 1.56
C TRP A 377 -0.04 7.48 0.05
N LEU A 378 -1.23 7.94 -0.38
CA LEU A 378 -1.52 8.21 -1.79
C LEU A 378 -0.81 9.48 -2.29
N HIS A 379 -0.62 10.49 -1.41
CA HIS A 379 0.22 11.64 -1.74
C HIS A 379 1.69 11.26 -1.96
N GLU A 380 2.17 10.20 -1.31
CA GLU A 380 3.54 9.71 -1.46
C GLU A 380 3.69 8.74 -2.65
N GLU A 381 2.72 7.86 -2.90
CA GLU A 381 2.86 6.84 -3.94
C GLU A 381 2.53 7.35 -5.35
N ILE A 382 1.46 8.13 -5.52
CA ILE A 382 0.98 8.55 -6.85
C ILE A 382 2.06 9.29 -7.65
N PRO A 383 2.84 10.24 -7.09
CA PRO A 383 3.89 10.90 -7.85
C PRO A 383 4.99 9.98 -8.39
N VAL A 384 5.13 8.78 -7.83
CA VAL A 384 6.11 7.78 -8.25
C VAL A 384 5.51 6.83 -9.28
N ILE A 385 4.30 6.35 -9.06
CA ILE A 385 3.69 5.29 -9.88
C ILE A 385 2.86 5.83 -11.06
N LEU A 386 2.31 7.03 -10.90
CA LEU A 386 1.49 7.76 -11.88
C LEU A 386 1.90 9.25 -11.84
N PRO A 387 3.15 9.59 -12.20
CA PRO A 387 3.64 10.97 -12.17
C PRO A 387 2.74 11.93 -12.97
N GLU A 388 2.09 11.44 -14.03
CA GLU A 388 1.11 12.19 -14.81
C GLU A 388 -0.11 12.68 -14.01
N LEU A 389 -0.40 12.07 -12.86
CA LEU A 389 -1.46 12.47 -11.93
C LEU A 389 -0.96 13.28 -10.73
N ALA A 390 0.36 13.41 -10.52
CA ALA A 390 0.93 14.14 -9.38
C ALA A 390 0.43 15.60 -9.29
N PRO A 391 0.33 16.37 -10.38
CA PRO A 391 -0.17 17.75 -10.32
C PRO A 391 -1.61 17.84 -9.82
N ALA A 392 -2.43 16.82 -10.06
CA ALA A 392 -3.82 16.80 -9.62
C ALA A 392 -3.96 16.62 -8.09
N LEU A 393 -2.88 16.26 -7.40
CA LEU A 393 -2.81 16.20 -5.93
C LEU A 393 -2.35 17.50 -5.29
N GLU A 394 -1.90 18.50 -6.07
CA GLU A 394 -1.45 19.77 -5.52
C GLU A 394 -2.62 20.56 -4.91
N GLY A 395 -2.50 20.86 -3.61
CA GLY A 395 -3.54 21.59 -2.88
C GLY A 395 -4.74 20.74 -2.45
N VAL A 396 -4.75 19.45 -2.78
CA VAL A 396 -5.68 18.45 -2.23
C VAL A 396 -5.34 18.21 -0.76
N ALA A 397 -6.35 18.05 0.09
CA ALA A 397 -6.14 17.87 1.52
C ALA A 397 -5.58 16.46 1.84
N ASP A 398 -4.41 16.42 2.47
CA ASP A 398 -3.84 15.19 3.03
C ASP A 398 -4.53 14.86 4.36
N THR A 399 -5.30 13.77 4.39
CA THR A 399 -5.98 13.32 5.60
C THR A 399 -5.11 12.44 6.51
N GLY A 400 -3.92 12.02 6.07
CA GLY A 400 -3.13 10.99 6.75
C GLY A 400 -3.72 9.59 6.56
N TYR A 401 -3.25 8.64 7.36
CA TYR A 401 -3.76 7.25 7.40
C TYR A 401 -3.68 6.68 8.83
N PRO A 402 -4.81 6.26 9.44
CA PRO A 402 -6.19 6.49 8.99
C PRO A 402 -6.52 7.99 8.83
N ALA A 403 -7.55 8.31 8.04
CA ALA A 403 -7.94 9.66 7.68
C ALA A 403 -8.41 10.48 8.90
N ASN A 404 -7.85 11.68 9.05
CA ASN A 404 -8.21 12.62 10.09
C ASN A 404 -9.56 13.29 9.81
N LEU A 405 -10.53 13.07 10.69
CA LEU A 405 -11.89 13.59 10.56
C LEU A 405 -11.99 15.12 10.56
N GLU A 406 -11.11 15.84 11.27
CA GLU A 406 -11.11 17.31 11.24
C GLU A 406 -10.68 17.83 9.87
N VAL A 407 -9.70 17.18 9.24
CA VAL A 407 -9.25 17.51 7.88
C VAL A 407 -10.34 17.17 6.87
N ALA A 408 -10.94 15.97 6.97
CA ALA A 408 -12.06 15.55 6.11
C ALA A 408 -13.25 16.52 6.20
N LEU A 409 -13.61 16.96 7.41
CA LEU A 409 -14.69 17.94 7.61
C LEU A 409 -14.36 19.31 7.00
N LEU A 410 -13.10 19.75 7.08
CA LEU A 410 -12.64 21.01 6.49
C LEU A 410 -12.59 20.95 4.95
N ALA A 411 -12.28 19.79 4.39
CA ALA A 411 -12.32 19.56 2.94
C ALA A 411 -13.74 19.66 2.37
N ALA A 412 -14.76 19.48 3.22
CA ALA A 412 -16.18 19.58 2.87
C ALA A 412 -16.55 18.75 1.62
N PRO A 413 -16.35 17.42 1.64
CA PRO A 413 -16.78 16.53 0.57
C PRO A 413 -18.31 16.45 0.50
N ASP A 414 -18.85 16.13 -0.67
CA ASP A 414 -20.24 15.69 -0.86
C ASP A 414 -20.37 14.16 -0.99
N LEU A 415 -19.24 13.46 -1.13
CA LEU A 415 -19.13 12.01 -1.12
C LEU A 415 -17.74 11.57 -0.63
N ILE A 416 -17.70 10.53 0.20
CA ILE A 416 -16.48 9.89 0.69
C ILE A 416 -16.40 8.47 0.11
N LEU A 417 -15.27 8.15 -0.52
CA LEU A 417 -14.95 6.83 -1.04
C LEU A 417 -13.83 6.24 -0.19
N ALA A 418 -14.09 5.13 0.50
CA ALA A 418 -13.18 4.55 1.47
C ALA A 418 -13.22 3.01 1.42
N VAL A 419 -12.20 2.36 1.95
CA VAL A 419 -12.22 0.94 2.32
C VAL A 419 -12.10 0.76 3.83
N ASP A 420 -12.24 -0.48 4.28
CA ASP A 420 -12.15 -0.81 5.71
C ASP A 420 -10.79 -0.38 6.28
N GLY A 421 -10.82 0.28 7.44
CA GLY A 421 -9.65 0.85 8.11
C GLY A 421 -9.18 2.24 7.63
N ASP A 422 -9.72 2.78 6.53
CA ASP A 422 -9.30 4.09 6.01
C ASP A 422 -9.76 5.26 6.87
N ILE A 423 -10.94 5.17 7.49
CA ILE A 423 -11.57 6.26 8.23
C ILE A 423 -12.55 5.70 9.27
N ASP A 424 -12.74 6.42 10.38
CA ASP A 424 -13.83 6.13 11.33
C ASP A 424 -15.18 6.31 10.62
N LEU A 425 -15.84 5.19 10.33
CA LEU A 425 -17.03 5.13 9.49
C LEU A 425 -18.20 5.93 10.06
N ASP A 426 -18.44 5.79 11.37
CA ASP A 426 -19.60 6.41 12.01
C ASP A 426 -19.44 7.93 12.05
N ALA A 427 -18.24 8.41 12.36
CA ALA A 427 -17.96 9.84 12.33
C ALA A 427 -17.90 10.39 10.90
N ALA A 428 -17.37 9.65 9.93
CA ALA A 428 -17.32 10.06 8.53
C ALA A 428 -18.72 10.25 7.93
N ARG A 429 -19.70 9.41 8.31
CA ARG A 429 -21.11 9.53 7.89
C ARG A 429 -21.78 10.82 8.36
N GLU A 430 -21.26 11.49 9.40
CA GLU A 430 -21.73 12.82 9.80
C GLU A 430 -21.21 13.94 8.87
N ILE A 431 -20.16 13.68 8.09
CA ILE A 431 -19.54 14.64 7.16
C ILE A 431 -20.22 14.58 5.79
N ALA A 432 -20.29 13.39 5.20
CA ALA A 432 -20.89 13.12 3.89
C ALA A 432 -21.24 11.63 3.75
N PRO A 433 -22.08 11.22 2.77
CA PRO A 433 -22.29 9.81 2.48
C PRO A 433 -20.95 9.10 2.23
N VAL A 434 -20.79 7.92 2.82
CA VAL A 434 -19.59 7.09 2.69
C VAL A 434 -19.97 5.84 1.88
N VAL A 435 -19.24 5.58 0.81
CA VAL A 435 -19.35 4.34 0.03
C VAL A 435 -18.11 3.49 0.28
N MET A 436 -18.35 2.25 0.68
CA MET A 436 -17.29 1.27 0.90
C MET A 436 -17.59 -0.03 0.14
N PRO A 437 -16.63 -0.55 -0.63
CA PRO A 437 -16.78 -1.85 -1.25
C PRO A 437 -16.55 -2.98 -0.24
N LYS A 438 -17.04 -4.18 -0.55
CA LYS A 438 -16.73 -5.40 0.18
C LYS A 438 -15.23 -5.71 0.11
N PRO A 439 -14.62 -6.24 1.18
CA PRO A 439 -13.22 -6.63 1.17
C PRO A 439 -12.91 -7.58 0.00
N GLY A 440 -11.87 -7.25 -0.76
CA GLY A 440 -11.37 -8.03 -1.86
C GLY A 440 -11.77 -7.57 -3.26
N LEU A 441 -12.65 -6.58 -3.38
CA LEU A 441 -12.91 -5.93 -4.66
C LEU A 441 -11.63 -5.28 -5.23
N GLU A 442 -10.77 -4.75 -4.37
CA GLU A 442 -9.52 -4.07 -4.71
C GLU A 442 -8.48 -4.97 -5.41
N TYR A 443 -8.67 -6.30 -5.39
CA TYR A 443 -7.78 -7.24 -6.11
C TYR A 443 -8.12 -7.38 -7.59
N SER A 444 -9.29 -6.91 -8.00
CA SER A 444 -9.77 -6.92 -9.38
C SER A 444 -9.91 -5.50 -9.87
N TRP A 445 -8.89 -4.99 -10.56
CA TRP A 445 -8.88 -3.61 -11.03
C TRP A 445 -10.09 -3.29 -11.93
N ARG A 446 -10.58 -4.26 -12.73
CA ARG A 446 -11.75 -4.08 -13.61
C ARG A 446 -13.05 -3.93 -12.83
N GLU A 447 -13.27 -4.79 -11.84
CA GLU A 447 -14.48 -4.78 -11.02
C GLU A 447 -14.49 -3.57 -10.07
N SER A 448 -13.33 -3.25 -9.48
CA SER A 448 -13.18 -2.05 -8.65
C SER A 448 -13.45 -0.77 -9.44
N MET A 449 -12.85 -0.63 -10.62
CA MET A 449 -13.10 0.51 -11.51
C MET A 449 -14.57 0.59 -11.97
N GLU A 450 -15.21 -0.53 -12.27
CA GLU A 450 -16.63 -0.57 -12.64
C GLU A 450 -17.49 -0.06 -11.49
N PHE A 451 -17.28 -0.61 -10.28
CA PHE A 451 -17.96 -0.20 -9.06
C PHE A 451 -17.85 1.30 -8.80
N TRP A 452 -16.62 1.86 -8.83
CA TRP A 452 -16.43 3.30 -8.63
C TRP A 452 -17.04 4.14 -9.75
N SER A 453 -17.03 3.66 -11.00
CA SER A 453 -17.71 4.34 -12.10
C SER A 453 -19.24 4.38 -11.90
N GLU A 454 -19.82 3.34 -11.30
CA GLU A 454 -21.24 3.33 -10.97
C GLU A 454 -21.58 4.27 -9.83
N VAL A 455 -20.71 4.39 -8.83
CA VAL A 455 -20.83 5.35 -7.72
C VAL A 455 -20.78 6.79 -8.25
N LEU A 456 -19.83 7.08 -9.14
CA LEU A 456 -19.56 8.42 -9.67
C LEU A 456 -20.45 8.81 -10.86
N GLY A 457 -21.18 7.85 -11.45
CA GLY A 457 -22.03 8.07 -12.62
C GLY A 457 -21.25 8.21 -13.93
N THR A 458 -20.10 7.53 -14.03
CA THR A 458 -19.14 7.65 -15.13
C THR A 458 -18.97 6.34 -15.92
N GLN A 459 -19.99 5.49 -15.94
CA GLN A 459 -19.96 4.19 -16.61
C GLN A 459 -19.66 4.26 -18.11
N ALA A 460 -20.03 5.36 -18.78
CA ALA A 460 -19.70 5.57 -20.19
C ALA A 460 -18.20 5.73 -20.41
N LEU A 461 -17.53 6.47 -19.51
CA LEU A 461 -16.08 6.63 -19.54
C LEU A 461 -15.40 5.29 -19.25
N TYR A 462 -15.88 4.55 -18.23
CA TYR A 462 -15.39 3.19 -17.93
C TYR A 462 -15.47 2.27 -19.16
N ALA A 463 -16.62 2.25 -19.86
CA ALA A 463 -16.78 1.44 -21.06
C ALA A 463 -15.77 1.80 -22.17
N ASP A 464 -15.49 3.10 -22.36
CA ASP A 464 -14.49 3.56 -23.33
C ASP A 464 -13.06 3.18 -22.90
N MET A 465 -12.74 3.28 -21.60
CA MET A 465 -11.46 2.86 -21.03
C MET A 465 -11.22 1.37 -21.26
N ILE A 466 -12.20 0.52 -20.93
CA ILE A 466 -12.15 -0.92 -21.14
C ILE A 466 -12.01 -1.26 -22.63
N ALA A 467 -12.75 -0.59 -23.52
CA ALA A 467 -12.60 -0.79 -24.96
C ALA A 467 -11.18 -0.44 -25.45
N SER A 468 -10.57 0.62 -24.90
CA SER A 468 -9.19 1.01 -25.20
C SER A 468 -8.17 -0.04 -24.72
N TYR A 469 -8.35 -0.56 -23.50
CA TYR A 469 -7.49 -1.61 -22.95
C TYR A 469 -7.59 -2.90 -23.76
N ASP A 470 -8.81 -3.36 -24.06
CA ASP A 470 -9.05 -4.59 -24.83
C ASP A 470 -8.50 -4.49 -26.26
N ALA A 471 -8.52 -3.30 -26.87
CA ALA A 471 -7.88 -3.05 -28.16
C ALA A 471 -6.36 -3.18 -28.07
N ARG A 472 -5.73 -2.62 -27.02
CA ARG A 472 -4.28 -2.76 -26.76
C ARG A 472 -3.89 -4.21 -26.48
N ILE A 473 -4.71 -4.97 -25.76
CA ILE A 473 -4.51 -6.42 -25.56
C ILE A 473 -4.54 -7.16 -26.90
N ALA A 474 -5.49 -6.85 -27.79
CA ALA A 474 -5.56 -7.47 -29.10
C ALA A 474 -4.34 -7.14 -29.98
N GLU A 475 -3.83 -5.91 -29.90
CA GLU A 475 -2.57 -5.49 -30.55
C GLU A 475 -1.37 -6.26 -30.00
N PHE A 476 -1.28 -6.41 -28.68
CA PHE A 476 -0.22 -7.16 -28.01
C PHE A 476 -0.22 -8.63 -28.48
N GLN A 477 -1.37 -9.28 -28.41
CA GLN A 477 -1.54 -10.67 -28.84
C GLN A 477 -1.20 -10.85 -30.32
N ALA A 478 -1.42 -9.84 -31.17
CA ALA A 478 -1.05 -9.86 -32.58
C ALA A 478 0.46 -9.65 -32.82
N ALA A 479 1.12 -8.85 -31.97
CA ALA A 479 2.56 -8.61 -32.01
C ALA A 479 3.37 -9.77 -31.40
N LEU A 480 2.77 -10.53 -30.49
CA LEU A 480 3.41 -11.65 -29.80
C LEU A 480 3.72 -12.81 -30.78
N THR A 481 5.01 -13.14 -30.92
CA THR A 481 5.48 -14.19 -31.84
C THR A 481 5.87 -15.51 -31.15
N THR A 482 5.96 -15.49 -29.82
CA THR A 482 6.34 -16.62 -28.95
C THR A 482 5.34 -16.75 -27.82
N ASP A 483 5.26 -17.91 -27.18
CA ASP A 483 4.36 -18.15 -26.05
C ASP A 483 5.18 -18.42 -24.77
N PRO A 484 5.83 -17.38 -24.20
CA PRO A 484 6.67 -17.55 -23.01
C PRO A 484 5.80 -17.72 -21.75
N THR A 485 6.29 -18.53 -20.83
CA THR A 485 5.79 -18.54 -19.45
C THR A 485 6.31 -17.31 -18.69
N ILE A 486 5.43 -16.65 -17.95
CA ILE A 486 5.70 -15.40 -17.23
C ILE A 486 5.62 -15.61 -15.72
N SER A 487 6.68 -15.19 -15.03
CA SER A 487 6.76 -15.14 -13.57
C SER A 487 6.75 -13.69 -13.08
N VAL A 488 6.02 -13.40 -11.99
CA VAL A 488 5.94 -12.07 -11.38
C VAL A 488 6.36 -12.12 -9.92
N ILE A 489 7.36 -11.30 -9.58
CA ILE A 489 7.97 -11.25 -8.26
C ILE A 489 7.94 -9.81 -7.74
N GLY A 490 7.32 -9.61 -6.59
CA GLY A 490 7.50 -8.39 -5.80
C GLY A 490 8.65 -8.61 -4.81
N THR A 491 9.60 -7.70 -4.71
CA THR A 491 10.66 -7.75 -3.70
C THR A 491 10.76 -6.44 -2.97
N SER A 492 11.07 -6.49 -1.68
CA SER A 492 11.27 -5.31 -0.84
C SER A 492 12.29 -5.60 0.27
N SER A 493 12.55 -4.62 1.13
CA SER A 493 13.31 -4.82 2.37
C SER A 493 12.70 -5.88 3.31
N TYR A 494 11.41 -6.20 3.15
CA TYR A 494 10.70 -7.22 3.91
C TYR A 494 10.82 -8.63 3.31
N GLY A 495 11.36 -8.78 2.10
CA GLY A 495 11.53 -10.06 1.42
C GLY A 495 10.94 -10.09 0.01
N ALA A 496 10.98 -11.27 -0.61
CA ALA A 496 10.47 -11.53 -1.95
C ALA A 496 9.16 -12.31 -1.89
N TYR A 497 8.25 -12.00 -2.82
CA TYR A 497 6.89 -12.50 -2.88
C TYR A 497 6.52 -12.85 -4.30
N MET A 498 5.88 -13.99 -4.47
CA MET A 498 5.40 -14.48 -5.74
C MET A 498 3.93 -14.17 -5.91
N TRP A 499 3.54 -13.55 -7.02
CA TRP A 499 2.14 -13.16 -7.26
C TRP A 499 1.38 -14.26 -8.02
N LEU A 500 0.09 -14.45 -7.75
CA LEU A 500 -0.73 -15.57 -8.27
C LEU A 500 -1.75 -15.14 -9.34
N VAL A 501 -2.47 -16.09 -9.95
CA VAL A 501 -3.35 -15.83 -11.13
C VAL A 501 -4.52 -14.91 -10.83
N ASP A 502 -4.99 -14.91 -9.59
CA ASP A 502 -6.12 -14.13 -9.09
C ASP A 502 -5.72 -12.77 -8.51
N THR A 503 -4.42 -12.42 -8.60
CA THR A 503 -3.95 -11.06 -8.33
C THR A 503 -4.09 -10.20 -9.59
N ALA A 504 -4.19 -8.89 -9.43
CA ALA A 504 -4.33 -7.97 -10.57
C ALA A 504 -3.24 -8.13 -11.67
N PRO A 505 -1.93 -8.30 -11.39
CA PRO A 505 -0.96 -8.62 -12.45
C PRO A 505 -1.21 -10.00 -13.08
N GLY A 506 -1.71 -10.97 -12.32
CA GLY A 506 -2.14 -12.27 -12.85
C GLY A 506 -3.26 -12.15 -13.88
N VAL A 507 -4.23 -11.26 -13.63
CA VAL A 507 -5.32 -10.94 -14.56
C VAL A 507 -4.79 -10.30 -15.84
N VAL A 508 -3.90 -9.31 -15.75
CA VAL A 508 -3.31 -8.65 -16.94
C VAL A 508 -2.51 -9.65 -17.80
N ILE A 509 -1.75 -10.55 -17.18
CA ILE A 509 -1.02 -11.61 -17.89
C ILE A 509 -1.98 -12.58 -18.59
N ALA A 510 -3.07 -12.96 -17.93
CA ALA A 510 -4.10 -13.81 -18.51
C ALA A 510 -4.82 -13.14 -19.70
N ASP A 511 -5.17 -11.86 -19.57
CA ASP A 511 -5.77 -11.05 -20.64
C ASP A 511 -4.82 -10.96 -21.85
N ALA A 512 -3.51 -10.80 -21.61
CA ALA A 512 -2.48 -10.80 -22.64
C ALA A 512 -2.30 -12.16 -23.34
N GLY A 513 -2.95 -13.22 -22.86
CA GLY A 513 -2.90 -14.57 -23.42
C GLY A 513 -1.63 -15.34 -23.07
N LEU A 514 -0.90 -14.90 -22.04
CA LEU A 514 0.36 -15.49 -21.60
C LEU A 514 0.13 -16.52 -20.50
N THR A 515 1.00 -17.53 -20.44
CA THR A 515 0.93 -18.59 -19.41
C THR A 515 1.88 -18.31 -18.25
N ARG A 516 1.68 -18.98 -17.12
CA ARG A 516 2.50 -18.84 -15.90
C ARG A 516 3.13 -20.18 -15.52
N PRO A 517 4.28 -20.20 -14.81
CA PRO A 517 4.85 -21.45 -14.31
C PRO A 517 3.87 -22.15 -13.36
N GLU A 518 3.95 -23.47 -13.21
CA GLU A 518 3.02 -24.27 -12.38
C GLU A 518 2.91 -23.75 -10.95
N SER A 519 4.01 -23.22 -10.41
CA SER A 519 4.10 -22.58 -9.09
C SER A 519 3.24 -21.32 -8.94
N GLN A 520 2.99 -20.59 -10.03
CA GLN A 520 2.19 -19.36 -10.07
C GLN A 520 0.83 -19.54 -10.75
N ASN A 521 0.58 -20.69 -11.37
CA ASN A 521 -0.68 -21.00 -12.03
C ASN A 521 -1.70 -21.63 -11.04
N LEU A 522 -1.90 -20.97 -9.91
CA LEU A 522 -2.76 -21.40 -8.80
C LEU A 522 -3.66 -20.24 -8.39
N SER A 523 -4.92 -20.52 -8.06
CA SER A 523 -5.77 -19.58 -7.32
C SER A 523 -5.25 -19.43 -5.88
N GLY A 524 -5.66 -18.36 -5.19
CA GLY A 524 -5.37 -18.15 -3.77
C GLY A 524 -5.83 -19.33 -2.90
N GLU A 525 -7.01 -19.89 -3.18
CA GLU A 525 -7.52 -21.10 -2.52
C GLU A 525 -6.60 -22.31 -2.73
N ALA A 526 -6.19 -22.57 -3.98
CA ALA A 526 -5.27 -23.66 -4.30
C ALA A 526 -3.84 -23.41 -3.76
N ALA A 527 -3.46 -22.16 -3.54
CA ALA A 527 -2.19 -21.79 -2.93
C ALA A 527 -2.20 -21.94 -1.41
N VAL A 528 -3.33 -21.74 -0.74
CA VAL A 528 -3.50 -22.09 0.67
C VAL A 528 -3.29 -23.59 0.85
N ASP A 529 -3.95 -24.41 0.03
CA ASP A 529 -3.83 -25.87 0.09
C ASP A 529 -2.39 -26.37 -0.15
N ARG A 530 -1.64 -25.69 -1.02
CA ARG A 530 -0.29 -26.12 -1.44
C ARG A 530 0.84 -25.51 -0.61
N TYR A 531 0.66 -24.28 -0.13
CA TYR A 531 1.73 -23.46 0.44
C TYR A 531 1.37 -22.79 1.77
N GLY A 532 0.11 -22.82 2.22
CA GLY A 532 -0.34 -22.18 3.46
C GLY A 532 -0.40 -20.65 3.40
N GLU A 533 -0.39 -20.07 2.20
CA GLU A 533 -0.35 -18.62 1.97
C GLU A 533 -1.47 -18.22 0.98
N GLN A 534 -2.07 -17.05 1.16
CA GLN A 534 -3.08 -16.51 0.26
C GLN A 534 -2.48 -15.45 -0.67
N ARG A 535 -2.75 -15.58 -1.99
CA ARG A 535 -2.52 -14.56 -3.05
C ARG A 535 -1.08 -14.19 -3.38
N TRP A 536 -0.17 -14.19 -2.41
CA TRP A 536 1.27 -14.08 -2.63
C TRP A 536 2.04 -15.08 -1.77
N ILE A 537 2.99 -15.77 -2.39
CA ILE A 537 3.79 -16.77 -1.69
C ILE A 537 5.12 -16.14 -1.30
N SER A 538 5.42 -16.10 -0.01
CA SER A 538 6.74 -15.69 0.48
C SER A 538 7.82 -16.61 -0.10
N LEU A 539 8.82 -16.00 -0.73
CA LEU A 539 9.94 -16.67 -1.38
C LEU A 539 11.18 -16.56 -0.50
N SER A 540 11.49 -17.65 0.20
CA SER A 540 12.83 -17.83 0.77
C SER A 540 13.86 -18.15 -0.32
N GLU A 541 15.14 -17.89 -0.06
CA GLU A 541 16.22 -18.17 -1.02
C GLU A 541 16.22 -19.63 -1.50
N GLU A 542 15.83 -20.57 -0.64
CA GLU A 542 15.75 -22.01 -0.98
C GLU A 542 14.64 -22.35 -1.96
N ARG A 543 13.70 -21.42 -2.20
CA ARG A 543 12.50 -21.60 -3.03
C ARG A 543 12.50 -20.75 -4.30
N PHE A 544 13.61 -20.09 -4.63
CA PHE A 544 13.70 -19.28 -5.87
C PHE A 544 13.49 -20.10 -7.14
N ASP A 545 13.69 -21.42 -7.11
CA ASP A 545 13.35 -22.32 -8.21
C ASP A 545 11.86 -22.25 -8.60
N LEU A 546 10.98 -21.92 -7.66
CA LEU A 546 9.55 -21.72 -7.94
C LEU A 546 9.29 -20.45 -8.77
N ALA A 547 10.23 -19.51 -8.85
CA ALA A 547 10.08 -18.29 -9.65
C ALA A 547 10.57 -18.45 -11.09
N ASP A 548 11.22 -19.57 -11.46
CA ASP A 548 11.79 -19.77 -12.79
C ASP A 548 10.70 -19.88 -13.87
N ALA A 549 10.92 -19.22 -15.00
CA ALA A 549 10.02 -19.14 -16.14
C ALA A 549 10.81 -18.74 -17.41
N ASP A 550 10.15 -18.59 -18.56
CA ASP A 550 10.83 -18.10 -19.77
C ASP A 550 11.19 -16.60 -19.66
N ALA A 551 10.36 -15.85 -18.93
CA ALA A 551 10.60 -14.45 -18.56
C ALA A 551 10.12 -14.16 -17.13
N ILE A 552 10.87 -13.34 -16.38
CA ILE A 552 10.53 -12.93 -15.01
C ILE A 552 10.45 -11.41 -14.93
N PHE A 553 9.35 -10.89 -14.40
CA PHE A 553 9.17 -9.48 -14.10
C PHE A 553 9.29 -9.26 -12.60
N VAL A 554 10.15 -8.31 -12.21
CA VAL A 554 10.48 -8.02 -10.81
C VAL A 554 10.22 -6.55 -10.52
N PHE A 555 9.41 -6.27 -9.49
CA PHE A 555 9.09 -4.91 -9.06
C PHE A 555 9.33 -4.73 -7.55
N THR A 556 9.38 -3.46 -7.10
CA THR A 556 9.60 -3.09 -5.69
C THR A 556 8.57 -2.07 -5.18
N TYR A 557 8.67 -1.69 -3.91
CA TYR A 557 7.83 -0.66 -3.29
C TYR A 557 8.02 0.73 -3.92
N ALA A 558 6.95 1.51 -4.02
CA ALA A 558 7.00 2.89 -4.51
C ALA A 558 6.96 3.87 -3.33
N THR A 559 7.85 4.84 -3.33
CA THR A 559 7.92 5.86 -2.28
C THR A 559 8.68 7.08 -2.75
N THR A 560 8.22 8.26 -2.35
CA THR A 560 8.97 9.52 -2.48
C THR A 560 9.97 9.74 -1.35
N ASP A 561 9.92 8.95 -0.27
CA ASP A 561 10.82 9.09 0.87
C ASP A 561 12.24 8.60 0.50
N PRO A 562 13.27 9.47 0.53
CA PRO A 562 14.61 9.09 0.10
C PRO A 562 15.26 7.98 0.94
N GLU A 563 14.98 7.91 2.25
CA GLU A 563 15.55 6.87 3.12
C GLU A 563 14.93 5.50 2.83
N THR A 564 13.61 5.46 2.66
CA THR A 564 12.87 4.25 2.27
C THR A 564 13.27 3.82 0.86
N LEU A 565 13.34 4.75 -0.10
CA LEU A 565 13.81 4.46 -1.46
C LEU A 565 15.21 3.85 -1.46
N GLN A 566 16.14 4.40 -0.67
CA GLN A 566 17.49 3.84 -0.53
C GLN A 566 17.47 2.43 0.07
N THR A 567 16.60 2.20 1.05
CA THR A 567 16.42 0.89 1.71
C THR A 567 15.91 -0.15 0.72
N GLU A 568 14.90 0.20 -0.07
CA GLU A 568 14.31 -0.67 -1.09
C GLU A 568 15.27 -0.92 -2.27
N ASN A 569 16.02 0.08 -2.71
CA ASN A 569 17.08 -0.09 -3.70
C ASN A 569 18.18 -1.04 -3.21
N THR A 570 18.55 -0.93 -1.92
CA THR A 570 19.54 -1.84 -1.32
C THR A 570 19.01 -3.27 -1.28
N ALA A 571 17.74 -3.47 -0.93
CA ALA A 571 17.11 -4.79 -0.94
C ALA A 571 17.03 -5.38 -2.37
N MET A 572 16.68 -4.56 -3.36
CA MET A 572 16.67 -4.95 -4.77
C MET A 572 18.06 -5.37 -5.27
N GLU A 573 19.12 -4.63 -4.95
CA GLU A 573 20.48 -5.00 -5.33
C GLU A 573 20.97 -6.28 -4.63
N ALA A 574 20.57 -6.48 -3.36
CA ALA A 574 20.81 -7.74 -2.66
C ALA A 574 20.09 -8.92 -3.32
N PHE A 575 18.84 -8.71 -3.77
CA PHE A 575 18.06 -9.70 -4.51
C PHE A 575 18.73 -10.06 -5.85
N LYS A 576 19.10 -9.04 -6.65
CA LYS A 576 19.82 -9.20 -7.94
C LYS A 576 21.14 -9.96 -7.80
N SER A 577 21.88 -9.69 -6.74
CA SER A 577 23.20 -10.30 -6.49
C SER A 577 23.14 -11.67 -5.80
N ASN A 578 21.95 -12.16 -5.43
CA ASN A 578 21.80 -13.45 -4.77
C ASN A 578 22.30 -14.61 -5.65
N ALA A 579 23.13 -15.49 -5.08
CA ALA A 579 23.77 -16.57 -5.82
C ALA A 579 22.77 -17.62 -6.34
N VAL A 580 21.70 -17.91 -5.60
CA VAL A 580 20.65 -18.86 -6.00
C VAL A 580 19.77 -18.24 -7.07
N TRP A 581 19.40 -16.97 -6.93
CA TRP A 581 18.65 -16.22 -7.95
C TRP A 581 19.37 -16.28 -9.31
N ASN A 582 20.68 -16.04 -9.30
CA ASN A 582 21.52 -16.11 -10.51
C ASN A 582 21.67 -17.53 -11.12
N THR A 583 21.11 -18.57 -10.49
CA THR A 583 21.06 -19.93 -11.08
C THR A 583 19.82 -20.18 -11.93
N LEU A 584 18.78 -19.34 -11.84
CA LEU A 584 17.53 -19.52 -12.58
C LEU A 584 17.76 -19.41 -14.09
N SER A 585 17.00 -20.19 -14.86
CA SER A 585 17.15 -20.26 -16.30
C SER A 585 16.85 -18.93 -16.98
N ALA A 586 15.81 -18.22 -16.53
CA ALA A 586 15.47 -16.89 -17.04
C ALA A 586 16.61 -15.87 -16.81
N VAL A 587 17.22 -15.91 -15.63
CA VAL A 587 18.33 -14.99 -15.25
C VAL A 587 19.55 -15.26 -16.12
N GLN A 588 19.90 -16.53 -16.34
CA GLN A 588 21.01 -16.91 -17.22
C GLN A 588 20.74 -16.57 -18.70
N ALA A 589 19.48 -16.56 -19.12
CA ALA A 589 19.06 -16.17 -20.45
C ALA A 589 19.01 -14.65 -20.64
N GLY A 590 19.08 -13.86 -19.57
CA GLY A 590 18.90 -12.40 -19.60
C GLY A 590 17.45 -11.96 -19.74
N ASN A 591 16.49 -12.84 -19.46
CA ASN A 591 15.05 -12.58 -19.57
C ASN A 591 14.43 -12.20 -18.21
N VAL A 592 15.13 -11.36 -17.45
CA VAL A 592 14.61 -10.82 -16.19
C VAL A 592 14.53 -9.32 -16.31
N TYR A 593 13.31 -8.81 -16.15
CA TYR A 593 12.97 -7.42 -16.35
C TYR A 593 12.64 -6.79 -15.01
N TYR A 594 13.51 -5.88 -14.58
CA TYR A 594 13.29 -5.07 -13.38
C TYR A 594 12.48 -3.87 -13.80
N VAL A 595 11.18 -3.97 -13.55
CA VAL A 595 10.14 -3.02 -13.96
C VAL A 595 9.86 -2.03 -12.84
N GLY A 596 9.18 -0.94 -13.17
CA GLY A 596 9.09 0.19 -12.25
C GLY A 596 8.39 -0.11 -10.94
N PRO A 597 8.60 0.76 -9.95
CA PRO A 597 8.17 0.52 -8.59
C PRO A 597 6.64 0.44 -8.53
N HIS A 598 6.14 -0.62 -7.92
CA HIS A 598 4.78 -0.83 -7.45
C HIS A 598 3.63 -0.83 -8.48
N TRP A 599 3.81 -0.28 -9.68
CA TRP A 599 2.77 -0.28 -10.72
C TRP A 599 2.41 -1.68 -11.21
N TRP A 600 3.30 -2.66 -11.03
CA TRP A 600 3.01 -4.08 -11.24
C TRP A 600 2.05 -4.70 -10.22
N ARG A 601 1.63 -3.97 -9.18
CA ARG A 601 0.43 -4.35 -8.42
C ARG A 601 -0.84 -4.24 -9.25
N ALA A 602 -0.83 -3.45 -10.34
CA ALA A 602 -1.87 -3.35 -11.36
C ALA A 602 -3.31 -3.17 -10.80
N GLN A 603 -3.44 -2.44 -9.70
CA GLN A 603 -4.72 -2.29 -8.97
C GLN A 603 -5.71 -1.33 -9.66
N THR A 604 -5.26 -0.61 -10.69
CA THR A 604 -6.05 0.40 -11.39
C THR A 604 -5.91 0.26 -12.91
N TYR A 605 -6.72 0.99 -13.67
CA TYR A 605 -6.71 0.97 -15.13
C TYR A 605 -5.38 1.45 -15.71
N LEU A 606 -4.83 2.55 -15.20
CA LEU A 606 -3.57 3.11 -15.71
C LEU A 606 -2.39 2.20 -15.39
N LEU A 607 -2.34 1.64 -14.17
CA LEU A 607 -1.31 0.69 -13.78
C LEU A 607 -1.39 -0.59 -14.61
N ALA A 608 -2.59 -1.11 -14.89
CA ALA A 608 -2.78 -2.27 -15.78
C ALA A 608 -2.26 -1.99 -17.21
N ASN A 609 -2.43 -0.75 -17.72
CA ASN A 609 -1.86 -0.34 -19.00
C ASN A 609 -0.33 -0.21 -18.97
N LYS A 610 0.27 0.28 -17.87
CA LYS A 610 1.74 0.30 -17.70
C LYS A 610 2.33 -1.11 -17.68
N VAL A 611 1.67 -2.06 -17.01
CA VAL A 611 2.07 -3.48 -17.08
C VAL A 611 2.01 -3.98 -18.52
N LEU A 612 0.95 -3.64 -19.27
CA LEU A 612 0.85 -4.01 -20.67
C LEU A 612 1.95 -3.36 -21.54
N ASP A 613 2.33 -2.11 -21.26
CA ASP A 613 3.45 -1.42 -21.94
C ASP A 613 4.79 -2.12 -21.66
N ASP A 614 5.03 -2.56 -20.43
CA ASP A 614 6.20 -3.36 -20.07
C ASP A 614 6.21 -4.71 -20.83
N LEU A 615 5.05 -5.38 -20.95
CA LEU A 615 4.92 -6.61 -21.74
C LEU A 615 5.25 -6.36 -23.22
N PHE A 616 4.70 -5.29 -23.81
CA PHE A 616 5.00 -4.87 -25.18
C PHE A 616 6.51 -4.67 -25.39
N THR A 617 7.11 -3.85 -24.53
CA THR A 617 8.53 -3.49 -24.58
C THR A 617 9.41 -4.73 -24.50
N HIS A 618 9.17 -5.59 -23.52
CA HIS A 618 10.08 -6.69 -23.20
C HIS A 618 9.82 -7.99 -23.96
N LEU A 619 8.59 -8.27 -24.38
CA LEU A 619 8.24 -9.52 -25.05
C LEU A 619 8.07 -9.39 -26.57
N THR A 620 7.83 -8.17 -27.08
CA THR A 620 7.60 -7.94 -28.52
C THR A 620 8.61 -6.97 -29.14
N GLY A 621 9.23 -6.10 -28.34
CA GLY A 621 10.09 -5.02 -28.84
C GLY A 621 9.32 -3.97 -29.64
N SER A 622 8.03 -3.82 -29.35
CA SER A 622 7.12 -2.85 -29.98
C SER A 622 6.29 -2.13 -28.91
N SER A 623 5.41 -1.23 -29.33
CA SER A 623 4.45 -0.52 -28.48
C SER A 623 3.04 -0.68 -29.05
N ALA A 624 2.01 -0.46 -28.23
CA ALA A 624 0.65 -0.34 -28.73
C ALA A 624 0.49 0.83 -29.70
N ASP A 625 -0.31 0.66 -30.75
CA ASP A 625 -0.77 1.75 -31.63
C ASP A 625 -1.96 2.48 -30.97
N THR A 626 -2.78 1.75 -30.22
CA THR A 626 -3.89 2.32 -29.45
C THR A 626 -3.37 3.01 -28.18
N ALA A 627 -3.64 4.32 -28.07
CA ALA A 627 -3.30 5.09 -26.88
C ALA A 627 -4.07 4.62 -25.64
N VAL A 628 -3.50 4.80 -24.45
CA VAL A 628 -4.24 4.66 -23.18
C VAL A 628 -5.27 5.78 -23.12
N LEU A 629 -6.51 5.47 -22.75
CA LEU A 629 -7.52 6.50 -22.56
C LEU A 629 -7.28 7.17 -21.21
N PHE A 630 -6.61 8.31 -21.25
CA PHE A 630 -6.38 9.17 -20.09
C PHE A 630 -7.28 10.41 -20.23
N PRO A 631 -8.49 10.40 -19.63
CA PRO A 631 -9.31 11.61 -19.52
C PRO A 631 -8.68 12.54 -18.47
N ALA A 632 -7.56 13.18 -18.80
CA ALA A 632 -7.34 14.52 -18.28
C ALA A 632 -8.49 15.39 -18.81
N ALA A 633 -8.65 16.59 -18.26
CA ALA A 633 -9.30 17.68 -18.99
C ALA A 633 -8.48 18.04 -20.26
N ALA A 634 -8.19 17.07 -21.13
CA ALA A 634 -7.70 17.25 -22.47
C ALA A 634 -8.86 17.86 -23.24
N ALA A 635 -8.83 19.19 -23.38
CA ALA A 635 -9.20 19.75 -24.65
C ALA A 635 -8.39 18.97 -25.70
N ALA A 636 -9.02 18.03 -26.40
CA ALA A 636 -8.39 17.26 -27.46
C ALA A 636 -7.49 18.21 -28.27
N CYS A 637 -6.20 17.89 -28.38
CA CYS A 637 -5.24 18.79 -29.00
C CYS A 637 -5.78 19.28 -30.34
N GLU A 638 -5.70 20.59 -30.58
CA GLU A 638 -6.16 21.14 -31.85
C GLU A 638 -5.40 20.50 -33.01
N ALA A 639 -6.03 20.39 -34.18
CA ALA A 639 -5.40 19.78 -35.35
C ALA A 639 -4.05 20.44 -35.67
N GLY A 640 -2.99 19.63 -35.77
CA GLY A 640 -1.60 20.09 -35.92
C GLY A 640 -0.79 20.11 -34.61
N PHE A 641 -1.43 19.73 -33.50
CA PHE A 641 -0.79 19.42 -32.22
C PHE A 641 -1.02 17.95 -31.88
N ARG A 642 -0.12 17.39 -31.08
CA ARG A 642 -0.21 16.03 -30.56
C ARG A 642 0.07 16.04 -29.06
N PRO A 643 -0.57 15.15 -28.29
CA PRO A 643 -0.28 15.03 -26.88
C PRO A 643 1.10 14.40 -26.69
N ILE A 644 1.82 14.88 -25.68
CA ILE A 644 2.94 14.19 -25.05
C ILE A 644 2.72 14.23 -23.55
N THR A 645 3.29 13.28 -22.82
CA THR A 645 3.29 13.30 -21.35
C THR A 645 4.68 13.71 -20.89
N ASP A 646 4.76 14.75 -20.07
CA ASP A 646 5.97 15.11 -19.35
C ASP A 646 5.79 14.89 -17.83
N MET A 647 6.75 15.34 -17.04
CA MET A 647 6.74 15.16 -15.57
C MET A 647 5.58 15.86 -14.86
N HIS A 648 4.88 16.76 -15.55
CA HIS A 648 3.78 17.59 -15.05
C HIS A 648 2.46 17.27 -15.79
N GLY A 649 2.39 16.15 -16.52
CA GLY A 649 1.17 15.68 -17.17
C GLY A 649 1.17 15.82 -18.70
N GLU A 650 -0.03 15.82 -19.29
CA GLU A 650 -0.18 15.90 -20.76
C GLU A 650 -0.01 17.34 -21.27
N VAL A 651 0.86 17.52 -22.27
CA VAL A 651 1.10 18.77 -22.98
C VAL A 651 0.82 18.57 -24.47
N CYS A 652 -0.08 19.37 -25.04
CA CYS A 652 -0.29 19.41 -26.48
C CYS A 652 0.84 20.18 -27.17
N VAL A 653 1.76 19.48 -27.82
CA VAL A 653 2.90 20.08 -28.55
C VAL A 653 2.62 20.12 -30.06
N PRO A 654 3.15 21.11 -30.79
CA PRO A 654 3.01 21.15 -32.25
C PRO A 654 3.64 19.91 -32.90
N GLU A 655 3.00 19.35 -33.94
CA GLU A 655 3.57 18.24 -34.71
C GLU A 655 4.89 18.62 -35.42
N ASN A 656 5.08 19.91 -35.70
CA ASN A 656 6.24 20.43 -36.41
C ASN A 656 6.64 21.82 -35.88
N PRO A 657 7.28 21.89 -34.70
CA PRO A 657 7.68 23.15 -34.07
C PRO A 657 8.70 23.90 -34.94
N GLN A 658 8.53 25.21 -35.07
CA GLN A 658 9.35 26.10 -35.92
C GLN A 658 10.13 27.14 -35.12
N ARG A 659 9.78 27.37 -33.84
CA ARG A 659 10.35 28.41 -32.98
C ARG A 659 10.50 27.86 -31.57
N ILE A 660 11.61 27.17 -31.33
CA ILE A 660 11.83 26.47 -30.07
C ILE A 660 12.65 27.32 -29.12
N VAL A 661 12.18 27.48 -27.88
CA VAL A 661 13.04 27.94 -26.78
C VAL A 661 13.52 26.70 -26.04
N ALA A 662 14.84 26.54 -25.92
CA ALA A 662 15.45 25.38 -25.27
C ALA A 662 16.37 25.88 -24.17
N HIS A 663 15.88 25.95 -22.92
CA HIS A 663 16.56 26.70 -21.87
C HIS A 663 17.98 26.18 -21.57
N PHE A 664 18.11 24.88 -21.31
CA PHE A 664 19.39 24.20 -21.00
C PHE A 664 19.80 23.15 -22.05
N PHE A 665 19.11 23.12 -23.19
CA PHE A 665 19.17 22.00 -24.14
C PHE A 665 19.67 22.42 -25.54
N ALA A 666 20.48 23.47 -25.60
CA ALA A 666 21.00 24.00 -26.86
C ALA A 666 21.79 22.95 -27.67
N SER A 667 22.57 22.11 -26.98
CA SER A 667 23.34 21.03 -27.61
C SER A 667 22.44 20.02 -28.30
N ASP A 668 21.37 19.59 -27.63
CA ASP A 668 20.37 18.64 -28.12
C ASP A 668 19.64 19.21 -29.34
N MET A 669 19.26 20.49 -29.30
CA MET A 669 18.62 21.17 -30.44
C MET A 669 19.51 21.17 -31.68
N ILE A 670 20.81 21.44 -31.52
CA ILE A 670 21.76 21.44 -32.63
C ILE A 670 22.03 20.02 -33.14
N ALA A 671 22.10 19.02 -32.27
CA ALA A 671 22.28 17.62 -32.65
C ALA A 671 21.11 17.12 -33.54
N LEU A 672 19.90 17.62 -33.29
CA LEU A 672 18.69 17.30 -34.05
C LEU A 672 18.37 18.29 -35.19
N ASP A 673 19.21 19.29 -35.45
CA ASP A 673 18.97 20.35 -36.44
C ASP A 673 17.62 21.09 -36.24
N LEU A 674 17.27 21.36 -34.97
CA LEU A 674 16.02 21.98 -34.56
C LEU A 674 16.09 23.52 -34.56
N PRO A 675 14.99 24.22 -34.90
CA PRO A 675 14.96 25.67 -35.07
C PRO A 675 14.86 26.43 -33.73
N MET A 676 15.95 26.44 -32.98
CA MET A 676 16.06 27.14 -31.70
C MET A 676 16.11 28.67 -31.87
N VAL A 677 15.28 29.40 -31.14
CA VAL A 677 15.20 30.87 -31.14
C VAL A 677 15.64 31.51 -29.83
N GLY A 678 15.69 30.75 -28.73
CA GLY A 678 16.18 31.21 -27.43
C GLY A 678 16.78 30.11 -26.56
N THR A 679 17.80 30.45 -25.78
CA THR A 679 18.48 29.55 -24.82
C THR A 679 19.21 30.35 -23.75
N ASN A 680 19.64 29.70 -22.67
CA ASN A 680 20.57 30.26 -21.69
C ASN A 680 22.00 30.33 -22.28
N PHE A 681 22.55 31.52 -22.51
CA PHE A 681 23.90 31.65 -23.08
C PHE A 681 25.02 31.29 -22.12
N ASN A 682 24.77 31.31 -20.81
CA ASN A 682 25.77 30.87 -19.82
C ASN A 682 26.09 29.39 -19.98
N ASN A 683 25.11 28.57 -20.37
CA ASN A 683 25.30 27.17 -20.70
C ASN A 683 25.68 26.98 -22.17
N ALA A 684 24.87 27.53 -23.10
CA ALA A 684 25.02 27.25 -24.52
C ALA A 684 26.38 27.67 -25.09
N SER A 685 26.95 28.79 -24.63
CA SER A 685 28.25 29.29 -25.15
C SER A 685 29.44 28.39 -24.78
N LEU A 686 29.26 27.46 -23.84
CA LEU A 686 30.30 26.53 -23.41
C LEU A 686 30.34 25.25 -24.27
N VAL A 687 29.20 24.88 -24.86
CA VAL A 687 28.99 23.58 -25.51
C VAL A 687 28.69 23.72 -27.01
N VAL A 688 28.12 24.85 -27.44
CA VAL A 688 27.76 25.15 -28.83
C VAL A 688 28.75 26.17 -29.44
N PRO A 689 29.30 25.92 -30.63
CA PRO A 689 30.06 26.91 -31.42
C PRO A 689 29.29 28.22 -31.64
N SER A 690 29.98 29.35 -31.53
CA SER A 690 29.36 30.68 -31.63
C SER A 690 28.59 30.94 -32.94
N GLU A 691 29.04 30.35 -34.04
CA GLU A 691 28.42 30.45 -35.35
C GLU A 691 27.04 29.78 -35.40
N GLN A 692 26.82 28.75 -34.57
CA GLN A 692 25.54 28.04 -34.45
C GLN A 692 24.56 28.73 -33.50
N LEU A 693 25.01 29.72 -32.72
CA LEU A 693 24.15 30.57 -31.89
C LEU A 693 23.74 31.87 -32.60
N GLU A 694 24.16 32.09 -33.86
CA GLU A 694 23.76 33.27 -34.62
C GLU A 694 22.23 33.32 -34.80
N GLY A 695 21.61 34.37 -34.27
CA GLY A 695 20.16 34.56 -34.35
C GLY A 695 19.36 33.96 -33.18
N VAL A 696 20.01 33.27 -32.25
CA VAL A 696 19.42 32.80 -30.99
C VAL A 696 19.52 33.91 -29.94
N THR A 697 18.48 34.09 -29.14
CA THR A 697 18.46 35.10 -28.06
C THR A 697 18.81 34.49 -26.71
N ASP A 698 19.62 35.19 -25.93
CA ASP A 698 19.88 34.82 -24.54
C ASP A 698 18.65 35.12 -23.67
N ILE A 699 18.09 34.08 -23.07
CA ILE A 699 16.93 34.20 -22.17
C ILE A 699 17.31 34.25 -20.69
N GLY A 700 18.60 34.08 -20.35
CA GLY A 700 19.11 34.10 -18.98
C GLY A 700 19.24 32.70 -18.35
N VAL A 701 19.86 32.65 -17.17
CA VAL A 701 20.01 31.42 -16.35
C VAL A 701 18.71 31.07 -15.63
N GLU A 702 17.99 32.10 -15.17
CA GLU A 702 16.57 32.03 -14.91
C GLU A 702 15.88 32.61 -16.15
N PRO A 703 14.91 31.90 -16.75
CA PRO A 703 14.37 32.30 -18.03
C PRO A 703 13.53 33.56 -17.87
N ASN A 704 13.90 34.63 -18.57
CA ASN A 704 13.15 35.87 -18.55
C ASN A 704 11.87 35.74 -19.38
N VAL A 705 10.73 35.64 -18.70
CA VAL A 705 9.39 35.45 -19.30
C VAL A 705 9.05 36.54 -20.34
N GLU A 706 9.39 37.81 -20.10
CA GLU A 706 9.14 38.89 -21.08
C GLU A 706 9.97 38.73 -22.36
N THR A 707 11.23 38.31 -22.22
CA THR A 707 12.10 38.00 -23.36
C THR A 707 11.54 36.82 -24.14
N VAL A 708 11.16 35.73 -23.45
CA VAL A 708 10.59 34.53 -24.07
C VAL A 708 9.30 34.86 -24.83
N LEU A 709 8.40 35.65 -24.24
CA LEU A 709 7.18 36.13 -24.90
C LEU A 709 7.50 36.92 -26.18
N GLY A 710 8.54 37.75 -26.15
CA GLY A 710 8.99 38.52 -27.31
C GLY A 710 9.60 37.67 -28.44
N LEU A 711 9.97 36.42 -28.16
CA LEU A 711 10.47 35.47 -29.16
C LEU A 711 9.34 34.75 -29.90
N ASP A 712 8.09 34.84 -29.45
CA ASP A 712 6.94 34.17 -30.07
C ASP A 712 7.24 32.67 -30.35
N PRO A 713 7.59 31.87 -29.32
CA PRO A 713 7.88 30.46 -29.48
C PRO A 713 6.60 29.66 -29.77
N ASP A 714 6.74 28.52 -30.44
CA ASP A 714 5.66 27.53 -30.58
C ASP A 714 5.89 26.28 -29.71
N LEU A 715 7.07 26.16 -29.10
CA LEU A 715 7.41 25.12 -28.13
C LEU A 715 8.53 25.60 -27.20
N ILE A 716 8.43 25.28 -25.91
CA ILE A 716 9.40 25.64 -24.89
C ILE A 716 9.86 24.37 -24.17
N PHE A 717 11.17 24.19 -24.01
CA PHE A 717 11.78 23.15 -23.19
C PHE A 717 12.49 23.77 -21.99
N VAL A 718 12.17 23.28 -20.80
CA VAL A 718 12.77 23.70 -19.53
C VAL A 718 13.25 22.48 -18.72
N PRO A 719 14.33 22.60 -17.95
CA PRO A 719 14.78 21.51 -17.09
C PRO A 719 13.86 21.32 -15.88
N ASP A 720 13.85 20.10 -15.34
CA ASP A 720 13.13 19.64 -14.15
C ASP A 720 13.36 20.46 -12.87
N PHE A 721 14.49 21.15 -12.75
CA PHE A 721 14.77 22.05 -11.63
C PHE A 721 14.25 23.49 -11.83
N THR A 722 13.50 23.76 -12.90
CA THR A 722 12.90 25.09 -13.12
C THR A 722 11.77 25.31 -12.12
N ASP A 723 11.71 26.50 -11.51
CA ASP A 723 10.65 26.87 -10.57
C ASP A 723 9.26 26.71 -11.21
N ALA A 724 8.34 26.00 -10.54
CA ALA A 724 7.01 25.68 -11.07
C ALA A 724 6.21 26.94 -11.44
N GLY A 725 6.30 28.01 -10.64
CA GLY A 725 5.65 29.29 -10.95
C GLY A 725 6.21 29.96 -12.20
N VAL A 726 7.47 29.67 -12.56
CA VAL A 726 8.05 30.09 -13.84
C VAL A 726 7.57 29.20 -14.98
N VAL A 727 7.42 27.88 -14.76
CA VAL A 727 6.85 26.95 -15.75
C VAL A 727 5.43 27.39 -16.14
N ASP A 728 4.58 27.72 -15.17
CA ASP A 728 3.22 28.22 -15.40
C ASP A 728 3.21 29.46 -16.30
N LEU A 729 4.07 30.43 -15.99
CA LEU A 729 4.20 31.67 -16.75
C LEU A 729 4.70 31.43 -18.18
N LEU A 730 5.54 30.41 -18.39
CA LEU A 730 6.00 30.01 -19.73
C LEU A 730 4.91 29.26 -20.49
N ALA A 731 4.11 28.43 -19.80
CA ALA A 731 2.97 27.71 -20.38
C ALA A 731 1.87 28.67 -20.89
N GLU A 732 1.74 29.86 -20.29
CA GLU A 732 0.89 30.94 -20.84
C GLU A 732 1.37 31.49 -22.20
N ILE A 733 2.65 31.28 -22.55
CA ILE A 733 3.26 31.78 -23.79
C ILE A 733 3.13 30.74 -24.91
N ALA A 734 3.54 29.49 -24.64
CA ALA A 734 3.53 28.38 -25.58
C ALA A 734 3.57 27.05 -24.83
N PRO A 735 3.23 25.91 -25.48
CA PRO A 735 3.41 24.58 -24.89
C PRO A 735 4.80 24.45 -24.28
N THR A 736 4.84 24.20 -22.98
CA THR A 736 6.08 24.13 -22.20
C THR A 736 6.23 22.72 -21.69
N VAL A 737 7.36 22.11 -22.00
CA VAL A 737 7.67 20.72 -21.69
C VAL A 737 8.84 20.69 -20.73
N VAL A 738 8.65 20.01 -19.59
CA VAL A 738 9.66 19.84 -18.56
C VAL A 738 10.46 18.57 -18.81
N ILE A 739 11.79 18.70 -18.88
CA ILE A 739 12.71 17.63 -19.27
C ILE A 739 13.70 17.34 -18.12
N PRO A 740 13.86 16.08 -17.70
CA PRO A 740 14.88 15.69 -16.73
C PRO A 740 16.29 16.06 -17.21
N TYR A 741 16.98 16.98 -16.53
CA TYR A 741 18.28 17.47 -17.00
C TYR A 741 19.43 16.51 -16.68
N GLY A 742 19.38 15.84 -15.53
CA GLY A 742 20.48 15.01 -15.01
C GLY A 742 20.63 13.62 -15.63
N GLY A 743 19.69 13.18 -16.48
CA GLY A 743 19.64 11.83 -17.05
C GLY A 743 20.65 11.56 -18.16
N ASP A 744 20.52 10.38 -18.78
CA ASP A 744 21.33 9.97 -19.93
C ASP A 744 21.07 10.91 -21.13
N PRO A 745 22.12 11.55 -21.68
CA PRO A 745 21.97 12.45 -22.83
C PRO A 745 21.44 11.77 -24.10
N PHE A 746 21.61 10.45 -24.29
CA PHE A 746 21.09 9.73 -25.46
C PHE A 746 19.60 9.41 -25.32
N GLU A 747 19.15 9.03 -24.12
CA GLU A 747 17.72 8.90 -23.81
C GLU A 747 17.01 10.26 -23.98
N ARG A 748 17.62 11.31 -23.44
CA ARG A 748 17.12 12.68 -23.61
C ARG A 748 17.07 13.11 -25.08
N LEU A 749 18.09 12.78 -25.87
CA LEU A 749 18.10 13.08 -27.31
C LEU A 749 17.01 12.31 -28.06
N THR A 750 16.77 11.06 -27.67
CA THR A 750 15.68 10.23 -28.20
C THR A 750 14.32 10.85 -27.89
N LEU A 751 14.10 11.27 -26.64
CA LEU A 751 12.90 11.97 -26.21
C LEU A 751 12.69 13.26 -27.01
N PHE A 752 13.71 14.10 -27.21
CA PHE A 752 13.58 15.28 -28.06
C PHE A 752 13.24 14.93 -29.51
N GLY A 753 13.85 13.88 -30.05
CA GLY A 753 13.53 13.35 -31.38
C GLY A 753 12.07 12.94 -31.46
N GLU A 754 11.55 12.23 -30.48
CA GLU A 754 10.15 11.86 -30.39
C GLU A 754 9.27 13.10 -30.30
N ILE A 755 9.51 14.02 -29.33
CA ILE A 755 8.73 15.24 -29.09
C ILE A 755 8.65 16.13 -30.34
N THR A 756 9.70 16.21 -31.12
CA THR A 756 9.77 17.08 -32.30
C THR A 756 9.46 16.37 -33.63
N GLY A 757 9.07 15.09 -33.58
CA GLY A 757 8.71 14.32 -34.77
C GLY A 757 9.91 13.90 -35.64
N GLN A 758 11.11 13.83 -35.04
CA GLN A 758 12.37 13.46 -35.68
C GLN A 758 13.13 12.29 -35.01
N PRO A 759 12.46 11.18 -34.60
CA PRO A 759 13.14 10.08 -33.90
C PRO A 759 14.23 9.42 -34.76
N ALA A 760 14.04 9.37 -36.08
CA ALA A 760 15.06 8.85 -37.00
C ALA A 760 16.34 9.71 -37.06
N VAL A 761 16.24 11.02 -36.80
CA VAL A 761 17.41 11.92 -36.75
C VAL A 761 18.17 11.69 -35.45
N ALA A 762 17.45 11.56 -34.33
CA ALA A 762 18.05 11.22 -33.03
C ALA A 762 18.81 9.89 -33.11
N GLN A 763 18.16 8.83 -33.60
CA GLN A 763 18.80 7.52 -33.74
C GLN A 763 20.02 7.58 -34.67
N ALA A 764 19.92 8.25 -35.82
CA ALA A 764 21.05 8.35 -36.73
C ALA A 764 22.25 9.12 -36.13
N TRP A 765 21.98 10.10 -35.26
CA TRP A 765 23.02 10.81 -34.52
C TRP A 765 23.70 9.89 -33.50
N ILE A 766 22.91 9.12 -32.74
CA ILE A 766 23.40 8.15 -31.74
C ILE A 766 24.25 7.07 -32.42
N ASP A 767 23.76 6.46 -33.51
CA ASP A 767 24.49 5.44 -34.27
C ASP A 767 25.85 5.98 -34.78
N ALA A 768 25.88 7.25 -35.22
CA ALA A 768 27.10 7.89 -35.69
C ALA A 768 28.08 8.16 -34.54
N TYR A 769 27.57 8.56 -33.38
CA TYR A 769 28.36 8.73 -32.16
C TYR A 769 28.99 7.40 -31.72
N GLU A 770 28.21 6.32 -31.63
CA GLU A 770 28.68 5.00 -31.21
C GLU A 770 29.74 4.45 -32.18
N ALA A 771 29.49 4.55 -33.49
CA ALA A 771 30.46 4.13 -34.50
C ALA A 771 31.78 4.91 -34.40
N LYS A 772 31.71 6.20 -34.04
CA LYS A 772 32.89 7.04 -33.80
C LYS A 772 33.61 6.64 -32.50
N ALA A 773 32.86 6.38 -31.43
CA ALA A 773 33.38 5.92 -30.15
C ALA A 773 34.15 4.60 -30.31
N ASP A 774 33.57 3.63 -31.01
CA ASP A 774 34.21 2.35 -31.33
C ASP A 774 35.51 2.54 -32.11
N ALA A 775 35.48 3.36 -33.16
CA ALA A 775 36.67 3.63 -33.98
C ALA A 775 37.81 4.28 -33.17
N ARG A 776 37.49 5.22 -32.27
CA ARG A 776 38.50 5.85 -31.40
C ARG A 776 38.98 4.93 -30.29
N ARG A 777 38.09 4.12 -29.71
CA ARG A 777 38.46 3.09 -28.73
C ARG A 777 39.50 2.14 -29.34
N GLU A 778 39.26 1.65 -30.56
CA GLU A 778 40.22 0.78 -31.26
C GLU A 778 41.57 1.48 -31.52
N GLU A 779 41.55 2.77 -31.85
CA GLU A 779 42.76 3.56 -32.11
C GLU A 779 43.63 3.72 -30.84
N VAL A 780 43.02 3.98 -29.69
CA VAL A 780 43.76 4.23 -28.43
C VAL A 780 43.95 2.99 -27.57
N ALA A 781 43.27 1.88 -27.84
CA ALA A 781 43.39 0.63 -27.07
C ALA A 781 44.85 0.16 -26.82
N PRO A 782 45.81 0.30 -27.77
CA PRO A 782 47.21 -0.05 -27.52
C PRO A 782 47.92 0.85 -26.48
N LEU A 783 47.33 2.00 -26.16
CA LEU A 783 47.86 2.98 -25.22
C LEU A 783 47.33 2.79 -23.80
N ILE A 784 46.33 1.92 -23.59
CA ILE A 784 45.68 1.71 -22.28
C ILE A 784 45.93 0.26 -21.84
N GLU A 785 46.58 0.07 -20.69
CA GLU A 785 46.83 -1.27 -20.18
C GLU A 785 45.54 -1.90 -19.60
N PRO A 786 45.35 -3.22 -19.68
CA PRO A 786 44.19 -3.87 -19.05
C PRO A 786 44.13 -3.59 -17.55
N GLY A 787 43.04 -2.97 -17.09
CA GLY A 787 42.86 -2.58 -15.70
C GLY A 787 43.53 -1.25 -15.31
N GLU A 788 44.12 -0.52 -16.26
CA GLU A 788 44.66 0.82 -16.02
C GLU A 788 43.55 1.76 -15.55
N THR A 789 43.81 2.50 -14.48
CA THR A 789 42.80 3.32 -13.81
C THR A 789 42.89 4.80 -14.19
N ALA A 790 41.75 5.49 -14.19
CA ALA A 790 41.70 6.94 -14.42
C ALA A 790 40.75 7.66 -13.46
N THR A 791 41.15 8.86 -13.04
CA THR A 791 40.33 9.74 -12.20
C THR A 791 40.32 11.16 -12.74
N ALA A 792 39.14 11.78 -12.75
CA ALA A 792 38.97 13.18 -13.10
C ALA A 792 38.75 14.05 -11.85
N PHE A 793 39.46 15.17 -11.79
CA PHE A 793 39.41 16.13 -10.68
C PHE A 793 39.12 17.54 -11.19
N ILE A 794 38.58 18.37 -10.30
CA ILE A 794 38.41 19.80 -10.52
C ILE A 794 38.70 20.58 -9.23
N MET A 795 39.31 21.75 -9.37
CA MET A 795 39.41 22.76 -8.31
C MET A 795 38.49 23.92 -8.66
N TYR A 796 37.62 24.31 -7.72
CA TYR A 796 36.85 25.54 -7.81
C TYR A 796 37.54 26.66 -7.01
N GLY A 797 36.98 27.87 -7.03
CA GLY A 797 37.52 29.04 -6.30
C GLY A 797 37.32 29.01 -4.77
N ASP A 798 36.83 27.90 -4.22
CA ASP A 798 36.58 27.65 -2.80
C ASP A 798 37.72 26.90 -2.09
N ASP A 799 38.86 26.73 -2.77
CA ASP A 799 40.02 25.93 -2.34
C ASP A 799 39.69 24.45 -2.05
N GLN A 800 38.55 23.93 -2.51
CA GLN A 800 38.18 22.52 -2.39
C GLN A 800 38.53 21.73 -3.65
N LEU A 801 38.97 20.50 -3.44
CA LEU A 801 39.20 19.51 -4.50
C LEU A 801 37.94 18.66 -4.64
N TYR A 802 37.47 18.51 -5.86
CA TYR A 802 36.34 17.65 -6.18
C TYR A 802 36.76 16.53 -7.13
N ILE A 803 36.17 15.35 -6.92
CA ILE A 803 36.27 14.21 -7.82
C ILE A 803 35.00 14.17 -8.65
N TYR A 804 35.11 13.97 -9.95
CA TYR A 804 33.93 13.76 -10.80
C TYR A 804 33.39 12.33 -10.65
N GLY A 805 32.06 12.22 -10.55
CA GLY A 805 31.34 10.96 -10.57
C GLY A 805 31.21 10.42 -12.00
N HIS A 806 30.58 9.25 -12.16
CA HIS A 806 30.39 8.65 -13.49
C HIS A 806 29.70 9.62 -14.48
N PRO A 807 28.63 10.37 -14.13
CA PRO A 807 27.97 11.29 -15.08
C PRO A 807 28.86 12.41 -15.66
N ARG A 808 30.06 12.67 -15.10
CA ARG A 808 31.01 13.66 -15.62
C ARG A 808 32.33 13.00 -16.00
N LEU A 809 32.64 13.03 -17.31
CA LEU A 809 33.77 12.33 -17.95
C LEU A 809 33.73 10.79 -17.87
N GLY A 810 32.91 10.18 -17.00
CA GLY A 810 32.81 8.72 -16.88
C GLY A 810 32.38 8.02 -18.17
N PRO A 811 31.32 8.45 -18.88
CA PRO A 811 30.94 7.88 -20.17
C PRO A 811 32.11 7.77 -21.14
N ILE A 812 32.98 8.79 -21.19
CA ILE A 812 34.11 8.77 -22.10
C ILE A 812 35.30 7.96 -21.53
N MET A 813 35.69 8.18 -20.27
CA MET A 813 36.85 7.50 -19.70
C MET A 813 36.61 6.00 -19.52
N TYR A 814 35.48 5.65 -18.92
CA TYR A 814 35.18 4.29 -18.48
C TYR A 814 34.45 3.51 -19.57
N ASP A 815 33.39 4.06 -20.15
CA ASP A 815 32.52 3.29 -21.05
C ASP A 815 33.06 3.29 -22.49
N VAL A 816 33.54 4.44 -22.98
CA VAL A 816 34.18 4.54 -24.30
C VAL A 816 35.61 4.03 -24.25
N PHE A 817 36.51 4.59 -23.44
CA PHE A 817 37.94 4.22 -23.52
C PHE A 817 38.37 3.06 -22.63
N GLY A 818 37.50 2.56 -21.74
CA GLY A 818 37.75 1.33 -21.00
C GLY A 818 38.74 1.47 -19.84
N PHE A 819 38.97 2.69 -19.32
CA PHE A 819 39.70 2.83 -18.06
C PHE A 819 38.91 2.18 -16.92
N SER A 820 39.62 1.61 -15.96
CA SER A 820 39.00 1.18 -14.70
C SER A 820 38.82 2.37 -13.76
N GLN A 821 37.71 2.41 -13.03
CA GLN A 821 37.56 3.38 -11.95
C GLN A 821 38.30 2.88 -10.70
N PRO A 822 39.08 3.71 -9.98
CA PRO A 822 39.70 3.29 -8.73
C PRO A 822 38.65 2.89 -7.69
N ALA A 823 38.89 1.79 -6.96
CA ALA A 823 37.94 1.27 -5.98
C ALA A 823 37.52 2.30 -4.91
N ALA A 824 38.42 3.21 -4.51
CA ALA A 824 38.08 4.27 -3.56
C ALA A 824 37.13 5.32 -4.16
N VAL A 825 37.23 5.59 -5.47
CA VAL A 825 36.29 6.47 -6.18
C VAL A 825 34.94 5.75 -6.31
N THR A 826 34.93 4.47 -6.66
CA THR A 826 33.70 3.66 -6.68
C THR A 826 33.01 3.66 -5.32
N GLU A 827 33.76 3.48 -4.22
CA GLU A 827 33.23 3.54 -2.86
C GLU A 827 32.71 4.95 -2.50
N LEU A 828 33.39 6.01 -2.92
CA LEU A 828 32.98 7.40 -2.65
C LEU A 828 31.60 7.74 -3.23
N PHE A 829 31.27 7.17 -4.40
CA PHE A 829 30.00 7.40 -5.09
C PHE A 829 28.95 6.31 -4.84
N LYS A 830 29.25 5.29 -4.03
CA LYS A 830 28.35 4.15 -3.79
C LYS A 830 26.95 4.56 -3.32
N ASP A 831 26.87 5.49 -2.38
CA ASP A 831 25.60 5.93 -1.78
C ASP A 831 24.87 6.98 -2.64
N ASP A 832 25.51 7.50 -3.70
CA ASP A 832 24.92 8.47 -4.62
C ASP A 832 25.63 8.39 -5.98
N PRO A 833 25.31 7.37 -6.81
CA PRO A 833 25.98 7.13 -8.08
C PRO A 833 25.66 8.21 -9.14
N GLY A 834 24.56 8.94 -8.96
CA GLY A 834 24.14 10.06 -9.82
C GLY A 834 24.84 11.38 -9.50
N ALA A 835 25.55 11.50 -8.37
CA ALA A 835 26.29 12.70 -8.02
C ALA A 835 27.28 13.09 -9.13
N LEU A 836 27.14 14.32 -9.63
CA LEU A 836 28.04 14.86 -10.64
C LEU A 836 29.49 14.98 -10.12
N TRP A 837 29.67 15.33 -8.84
CA TRP A 837 30.97 15.40 -8.17
C TRP A 837 30.84 15.31 -6.65
N LYS A 838 31.93 14.91 -5.96
CA LYS A 838 32.03 14.93 -4.48
C LYS A 838 33.32 15.62 -4.02
N ALA A 839 33.20 16.44 -2.97
CA ALA A 839 34.33 17.12 -2.35
C ALA A 839 35.20 16.14 -1.57
N VAL A 840 36.53 16.27 -1.68
CA VAL A 840 37.48 15.45 -0.94
C VAL A 840 38.62 16.31 -0.38
N SER A 841 39.18 15.87 0.73
CA SER A 841 40.40 16.48 1.26
C SER A 841 41.59 16.18 0.35
N ILE A 842 42.39 17.20 0.04
CA ILE A 842 43.66 17.07 -0.71
C ILE A 842 44.58 16.02 -0.05
N GLU A 843 44.57 15.89 1.27
CA GLU A 843 45.40 14.90 1.99
C GLU A 843 45.05 13.44 1.63
N LEU A 844 43.83 13.20 1.15
CA LEU A 844 43.34 11.88 0.74
C LEU A 844 43.60 11.59 -0.74
N LEU A 845 44.20 12.52 -1.51
CA LEU A 845 44.55 12.32 -2.92
C LEU A 845 45.16 10.95 -3.24
N PRO A 846 46.15 10.43 -2.48
CA PRO A 846 46.76 9.14 -2.77
C PRO A 846 45.78 7.95 -2.77
N GLN A 847 44.60 8.08 -2.17
CA GLN A 847 43.58 7.04 -2.13
C GLN A 847 42.74 7.01 -3.41
N TYR A 848 42.52 8.16 -4.04
CA TYR A 848 41.57 8.33 -5.14
C TYR A 848 42.22 8.43 -6.52
N VAL A 849 43.54 8.61 -6.58
CA VAL A 849 44.25 8.77 -7.86
C VAL A 849 44.32 7.47 -8.63
N GLY A 850 43.89 7.51 -9.89
CA GLY A 850 44.18 6.45 -10.86
C GLY A 850 45.58 6.58 -11.44
N ASP A 851 45.93 5.63 -12.31
CA ASP A 851 47.17 5.64 -13.11
C ASP A 851 47.25 6.86 -14.04
N ARG A 852 46.08 7.39 -14.43
CA ARG A 852 45.92 8.66 -15.16
C ARG A 852 45.05 9.64 -14.39
N ILE A 853 45.42 10.91 -14.50
CA ILE A 853 44.71 12.03 -13.88
C ILE A 853 44.26 12.99 -14.98
N PHE A 854 42.95 13.27 -15.04
CA PHE A 854 42.39 14.34 -15.85
C PHE A 854 42.03 15.50 -14.91
N LEU A 855 42.79 16.60 -14.95
CA LEU A 855 42.54 17.78 -14.14
C LEU A 855 41.84 18.84 -14.98
N VAL A 856 40.55 19.04 -14.69
CA VAL A 856 39.70 20.00 -15.39
C VAL A 856 40.01 21.42 -14.91
N GLN A 857 40.32 22.30 -15.85
CA GLN A 857 40.64 23.70 -15.62
C GLN A 857 39.42 24.60 -15.85
N VAL A 858 39.07 25.36 -14.83
CA VAL A 858 37.99 26.36 -14.88
C VAL A 858 38.58 27.71 -15.27
N ASP A 859 37.92 28.41 -16.19
CA ASP A 859 38.30 29.76 -16.60
C ASP A 859 37.79 30.80 -15.59
N ASN A 860 38.40 30.78 -14.41
CA ASN A 860 38.11 31.67 -13.28
C ASN A 860 39.41 31.93 -12.50
N GLU A 861 39.71 33.20 -12.18
CA GLU A 861 40.98 33.58 -11.53
C GLU A 861 41.23 32.84 -10.22
N ASP A 862 40.21 32.68 -9.37
CA ASP A 862 40.34 32.00 -8.08
C ASP A 862 40.55 30.49 -8.26
N ALA A 863 39.79 29.87 -9.17
CA ALA A 863 39.95 28.45 -9.49
C ALA A 863 41.31 28.15 -10.14
N GLN A 864 41.84 29.06 -10.97
CA GLN A 864 43.19 28.96 -11.54
C GLN A 864 44.26 29.02 -10.43
N ALA A 865 44.13 29.98 -9.50
CA ALA A 865 45.05 30.08 -8.36
C ALA A 865 45.00 28.84 -7.45
N ALA A 866 43.81 28.30 -7.18
CA ALA A 866 43.64 27.07 -6.41
C ALA A 866 44.24 25.84 -7.12
N THR A 867 44.08 25.77 -8.45
CA THR A 867 44.70 24.73 -9.29
C THR A 867 46.22 24.82 -9.27
N GLU A 868 46.79 26.02 -9.40
CA GLU A 868 48.24 26.24 -9.30
C GLU A 868 48.78 25.83 -7.92
N ALA A 869 48.08 26.20 -6.84
CA ALA A 869 48.43 25.81 -5.48
C ALA A 869 48.39 24.29 -5.26
N LEU A 870 47.44 23.58 -5.88
CA LEU A 870 47.38 22.13 -5.89
C LEU A 870 48.61 21.53 -6.61
N ILE A 871 48.98 22.06 -7.78
CA ILE A 871 50.11 21.56 -8.58
C ILE A 871 51.45 21.77 -7.86
N ASP A 872 51.61 22.89 -7.15
CA ASP A 872 52.79 23.22 -6.35
C ASP A 872 52.87 22.42 -5.03
N ASN A 873 51.79 21.71 -4.66
CA ASN A 873 51.74 20.93 -3.42
C ASN A 873 52.72 19.73 -3.49
N PRO A 874 53.59 19.53 -2.47
CA PRO A 874 54.48 18.37 -2.43
C PRO A 874 53.77 17.01 -2.50
N LEU A 875 52.54 16.92 -1.99
CA LEU A 875 51.73 15.71 -2.08
C LEU A 875 51.37 15.41 -3.54
N TRP A 876 50.90 16.41 -4.30
CA TRP A 876 50.62 16.28 -5.72
C TRP A 876 51.85 15.82 -6.50
N GLN A 877 53.00 16.49 -6.31
CA GLN A 877 54.26 16.14 -6.98
C GLN A 877 54.78 14.73 -6.62
N SER A 878 54.31 14.15 -5.52
CA SER A 878 54.67 12.80 -5.09
C SER A 878 53.83 11.68 -5.71
N LEU A 879 52.69 12.02 -6.35
CA LEU A 879 51.77 11.03 -6.91
C LEU A 879 52.40 10.26 -8.08
N PRO A 880 52.21 8.92 -8.17
CA PRO A 880 52.76 8.12 -9.27
C PRO A 880 52.38 8.63 -10.66
N ALA A 881 51.10 8.96 -10.89
CA ALA A 881 50.62 9.51 -12.16
C ALA A 881 51.35 10.81 -12.54
N VAL A 882 51.64 11.68 -11.57
CA VAL A 882 52.38 12.94 -11.78
C VAL A 882 53.84 12.66 -12.14
N GLN A 883 54.50 11.74 -11.42
CA GLN A 883 55.89 11.38 -11.68
C GLN A 883 56.08 10.68 -13.03
N ASN A 884 55.07 9.95 -13.48
CA ASN A 884 55.05 9.25 -14.76
C ASN A 884 54.63 10.15 -15.94
N GLY A 885 54.18 11.38 -15.68
CA GLY A 885 53.71 12.29 -16.73
C GLY A 885 52.30 12.01 -17.23
N ASN A 886 51.51 11.22 -16.49
CA ASN A 886 50.14 10.80 -16.84
C ASN A 886 49.07 11.78 -16.32
N VAL A 887 49.37 13.08 -16.36
CA VAL A 887 48.45 14.14 -15.92
C VAL A 887 48.06 14.96 -17.14
N TYR A 888 46.76 15.05 -17.38
CA TYR A 888 46.19 15.77 -18.50
C TYR A 888 45.42 16.97 -17.97
N TYR A 889 45.85 18.17 -18.35
CA TYR A 889 45.18 19.41 -18.02
C TYR A 889 44.19 19.73 -19.14
N VAL A 890 42.91 19.73 -18.83
CA VAL A 890 41.83 19.77 -19.83
C VAL A 890 40.86 20.92 -19.56
N SER A 891 40.14 21.37 -20.57
CA SER A 891 39.24 22.51 -20.42
C SER A 891 37.97 22.16 -19.65
N GLY A 892 37.33 23.17 -19.02
CA GLY A 892 36.05 23.03 -18.33
C GLY A 892 34.93 22.40 -19.16
N ARG A 893 34.99 22.49 -20.50
CA ARG A 893 34.04 21.85 -21.41
C ARG A 893 33.97 20.33 -21.23
N TRP A 894 35.05 19.68 -20.82
CA TRP A 894 35.08 18.22 -20.64
C TRP A 894 34.07 17.71 -19.60
N ALA A 895 33.61 18.59 -18.70
CA ALA A 895 32.72 18.24 -17.60
C ALA A 895 31.22 18.28 -17.94
N PHE A 896 30.84 18.61 -19.18
CA PHE A 896 29.43 18.63 -19.60
C PHE A 896 28.99 17.29 -20.17
N ASN A 897 27.73 16.94 -19.95
CA ASN A 897 27.11 15.68 -20.35
C ASN A 897 25.98 15.96 -21.35
N ASP A 898 26.37 16.38 -22.56
CA ASP A 898 25.48 16.76 -23.65
C ASP A 898 25.99 16.19 -24.99
N PRO A 899 25.11 16.02 -26.00
CA PRO A 899 25.47 15.35 -27.25
C PRO A 899 26.71 15.93 -27.95
N LEU A 900 26.76 17.25 -28.17
CA LEU A 900 27.89 17.88 -28.86
C LEU A 900 29.18 17.82 -28.05
N THR A 901 29.11 17.93 -26.73
CA THR A 901 30.29 17.77 -25.88
C THR A 901 30.79 16.35 -25.93
N LEU A 902 29.94 15.33 -25.82
CA LEU A 902 30.36 13.93 -25.87
C LEU A 902 30.97 13.58 -27.23
N ASP A 903 30.36 14.00 -28.35
CA ASP A 903 30.92 13.76 -29.69
C ASP A 903 32.30 14.42 -29.85
N TRP A 904 32.45 15.67 -29.42
CA TRP A 904 33.74 16.36 -29.45
C TRP A 904 34.77 15.69 -28.54
N LEU A 905 34.36 15.28 -27.34
CA LEU A 905 35.23 14.76 -26.29
C LEU A 905 35.85 13.42 -26.66
N ILE A 906 35.18 12.60 -27.47
CA ILE A 906 35.75 11.38 -28.06
C ILE A 906 37.03 11.70 -28.86
N ASP A 907 36.97 12.67 -29.76
CA ASP A 907 38.13 13.04 -30.57
C ASP A 907 39.21 13.72 -29.74
N GLU A 908 38.81 14.62 -28.85
CA GLU A 908 39.73 15.40 -28.03
C GLU A 908 40.50 14.51 -27.06
N MET A 909 39.82 13.61 -26.33
CA MET A 909 40.48 12.70 -25.40
C MET A 909 41.37 11.71 -26.15
N ALA A 910 40.95 11.17 -27.30
CA ALA A 910 41.81 10.33 -28.12
C ALA A 910 43.09 11.07 -28.54
N ALA A 911 42.98 12.32 -29.00
CA ALA A 911 44.13 13.14 -29.36
C ALA A 911 45.06 13.40 -28.18
N VAL A 912 44.52 13.68 -27.00
CA VAL A 912 45.28 13.88 -25.75
C VAL A 912 46.04 12.62 -25.35
N LEU A 913 45.39 11.45 -25.41
CA LEU A 913 46.01 10.16 -25.09
C LEU A 913 47.13 9.82 -26.08
N ILE A 914 46.92 10.06 -27.38
CA ILE A 914 47.92 9.85 -28.42
C ILE A 914 49.11 10.80 -28.24
N ALA A 915 48.87 12.09 -28.02
CA ALA A 915 49.94 13.07 -27.82
C ALA A 915 50.76 12.82 -26.55
N GLY A 916 50.12 12.34 -25.48
CA GLY A 916 50.80 11.98 -24.22
C GLY A 916 51.65 10.71 -24.30
N SER A 917 51.47 9.89 -25.34
CA SER A 917 52.23 8.65 -25.56
C SER A 917 53.51 8.83 -26.40
N SER A 918 53.80 10.06 -26.85
CA SER A 918 54.99 10.46 -27.62
C SER A 918 55.92 11.37 -26.83
#